data_AF-A0A8J3N3D7-F1
#
_entry.id   AF-A0A8J3N3D7-F1
#
_cell.length_a   1.000
_cell.length_b   1.000
_cell.length_c   1.000
_cell.angle_alpha   90.00
_cell.angle_beta   90.00
_cell.angle_gamma   90.00
#
_symmetry.space_group_name_H-M   'P 1'
#
loop_
_entity.id
_entity.type
_entity.pdbx_description
1 polymer ?
#
loop_
_entity_poly.entity_id
_entity_poly.type
_entity_poly.pdbx_seq_one_letter_code
_entity_poly.pdbx_strand_id
1 'polypeptide(L)'
;MEDFSSYYPLLFTIANRMLHGAADAEDLVQESYLRYASTEQEISSLKSYLTTIITRLCLDYRKSARVQREQALDFLPDDLFPIHDMEEAVLEALERRERVAMAVRILLERLTPEERGVFLLHEMCDYPYEEIATLLKKSAASCRQLLHRARTRLTRASARFASTQEQQEQITERFLSFSQRGDEQALVAALLQDIKPQDIERHQSKRTGRPTLRQSYLSQEGIHMKQSKQAECYLTVPEAIRRVQAGKMVLIQDDAERENEADLVLAAQFATPEKVNFIIHAASGLVCVALGGERLDALGIPLEERKNNPLQGTAFTASVDAVSGTTTGISAADRAVTIRKLVDPTTRAEDFARPGHVFPLRAHPDGILGRRGHTEAAVDLMHLAGLEPGAIVCEVLNNRGEAARGEELCMLAQTWGIGILTVATLHRYRQEHLVSFVAETQLPTAEANFRLRHYRDTHTHQDYLALLLGDGDLTGEAPLVRLHSACTTGDIFGSQRCDCQAQMQTALQRIAAEGRGLLLYLPQEGRGIGLSGKLQSYVLQEQGYDTVEANEQLGYPVDARSYAGALAILHHLQLRSVRLMTNSPRKIQALIEGGITVERVPLEIAPSEHNSVYLHTKSQQMGHLLTILSTADHTQNEAKERHETGTITAARASS
;
A
#
# COMPACT_ATOMS: atom_id res chain seq x y z
N MET A 1 -18.08 16.98 -10.16
CA MET A 1 -17.39 18.29 -10.12
C MET A 1 -15.91 17.98 -9.96
N GLU A 2 -15.04 18.67 -10.68
CA GLU A 2 -13.60 18.36 -10.73
C GLU A 2 -12.94 18.65 -9.36
N ASP A 3 -12.04 17.78 -8.89
CA ASP A 3 -11.26 17.95 -7.65
C ASP A 3 -9.76 18.13 -7.95
N PHE A 4 -8.98 18.51 -6.94
CA PHE A 4 -7.54 18.75 -7.12
C PHE A 4 -6.78 17.50 -7.60
N SER A 5 -7.09 16.32 -7.03
CA SER A 5 -6.45 15.05 -7.39
C SER A 5 -6.58 14.73 -8.88
N SER A 6 -7.74 15.05 -9.48
CA SER A 6 -7.98 14.87 -10.92
C SER A 6 -7.01 15.67 -11.80
N TYR A 7 -6.39 16.71 -11.25
CA TYR A 7 -5.44 17.58 -11.94
C TYR A 7 -3.98 17.35 -11.57
N TYR A 8 -3.68 16.50 -10.60
CA TYR A 8 -2.31 16.22 -10.16
C TYR A 8 -1.37 15.86 -11.34
N PRO A 9 -1.71 14.93 -12.25
CA PRO A 9 -0.83 14.58 -13.37
C PRO A 9 -0.56 15.77 -14.31
N LEU A 10 -1.58 16.62 -14.52
CA LEU A 10 -1.45 17.83 -15.35
C LEU A 10 -0.53 18.86 -14.70
N LEU A 11 -0.74 19.16 -13.41
CA LEU A 11 0.04 20.16 -12.68
C LEU A 11 1.49 19.71 -12.54
N PHE A 12 1.71 18.43 -12.21
CA PHE A 12 3.04 17.83 -12.17
C PHE A 12 3.72 17.90 -13.54
N THR A 13 3.02 17.57 -14.63
CA THR A 13 3.57 17.69 -15.99
C THR A 13 3.99 19.14 -16.31
N ILE A 14 3.17 20.13 -15.94
CA ILE A 14 3.48 21.55 -16.13
C ILE A 14 4.73 21.94 -15.33
N ALA A 15 4.75 21.62 -14.04
CA ALA A 15 5.86 21.95 -13.16
C ALA A 15 7.16 21.26 -13.57
N ASN A 16 7.11 19.96 -13.85
CA ASN A 16 8.26 19.17 -14.29
C ASN A 16 8.83 19.70 -15.61
N ARG A 17 7.98 20.13 -16.54
CA ARG A 17 8.40 20.79 -17.78
C ARG A 17 9.05 22.16 -17.55
N MET A 18 8.63 22.90 -16.54
CA MET A 18 9.16 24.23 -16.24
C MET A 18 10.47 24.20 -15.43
N LEU A 19 10.60 23.22 -14.54
CA LEU A 19 11.69 23.10 -13.56
C LEU A 19 12.78 22.10 -14.00
N HIS A 20 12.40 21.11 -14.82
CA HIS A 20 13.27 20.03 -15.30
C HIS A 20 13.84 19.15 -14.18
N GLY A 21 13.01 18.92 -13.14
CA GLY A 21 13.26 18.07 -11.98
C GLY A 21 11.93 17.63 -11.37
N ALA A 22 11.79 16.33 -11.12
CA ALA A 22 10.54 15.72 -10.66
C ALA A 22 10.22 16.06 -9.19
N ALA A 23 11.24 16.07 -8.32
CA ALA A 23 11.13 16.48 -6.92
C ALA A 23 10.64 17.92 -6.77
N ASP A 24 11.31 18.87 -7.44
CA ASP A 24 10.90 20.28 -7.42
C ASP A 24 9.47 20.46 -7.95
N ALA A 25 9.08 19.65 -8.93
CA ALA A 25 7.74 19.69 -9.49
C ALA A 25 6.69 19.19 -8.49
N GLU A 26 6.97 18.10 -7.78
CA GLU A 26 6.11 17.57 -6.70
C GLU A 26 5.88 18.62 -5.62
N ASP A 27 6.95 19.22 -5.10
CA ASP A 27 6.89 20.21 -4.02
C ASP A 27 6.03 21.43 -4.41
N LEU A 28 6.18 21.92 -5.66
CA LEU A 28 5.36 23.05 -6.12
C LEU A 28 3.91 22.65 -6.40
N VAL A 29 3.64 21.40 -6.77
CA VAL A 29 2.25 20.89 -6.88
C VAL A 29 1.61 20.83 -5.50
N GLN A 30 2.32 20.37 -4.47
CA GLN A 30 1.83 20.38 -3.09
C GLN A 30 1.58 21.80 -2.57
N GLU A 31 2.51 22.73 -2.79
CA GLU A 31 2.32 24.15 -2.48
C GLU A 31 1.12 24.75 -3.23
N SER A 32 0.86 24.29 -4.47
CA SER A 32 -0.34 24.71 -5.22
C SER A 32 -1.64 24.21 -4.61
N TYR A 33 -1.64 22.98 -4.06
CA TYR A 33 -2.77 22.43 -3.31
C TYR A 33 -3.06 23.27 -2.08
N LEU A 34 -2.03 23.63 -1.30
CA LEU A 34 -2.22 24.42 -0.08
C LEU A 34 -2.81 25.80 -0.35
N ARG A 35 -2.36 26.48 -1.40
CA ARG A 35 -2.94 27.76 -1.83
C ARG A 35 -4.39 27.62 -2.29
N TYR A 36 -4.73 26.47 -2.87
CA TYR A 36 -6.10 26.15 -3.22
C TYR A 36 -6.95 25.82 -1.98
N ALA A 37 -6.47 24.98 -1.07
CA ALA A 37 -7.19 24.57 0.13
C ALA A 37 -7.41 25.72 1.13
N SER A 38 -6.53 26.73 1.13
CA SER A 38 -6.62 27.92 1.98
C SER A 38 -7.40 29.08 1.36
N THR A 39 -7.91 28.96 0.13
CA THR A 39 -8.62 30.06 -0.53
C THR A 39 -10.10 30.11 -0.14
N GLU A 40 -10.58 31.29 0.27
CA GLU A 40 -12.01 31.55 0.50
C GLU A 40 -12.72 32.05 -0.78
N GLN A 41 -11.99 32.19 -1.89
CA GLN A 41 -12.51 32.73 -3.14
C GLN A 41 -13.30 31.70 -3.95
N GLU A 42 -14.40 32.14 -4.55
CA GLU A 42 -15.22 31.31 -5.44
C GLU A 42 -14.49 31.08 -6.78
N ILE A 43 -14.09 29.83 -7.05
CA ILE A 43 -13.30 29.47 -8.24
C ILE A 43 -14.22 29.08 -9.40
N SER A 44 -14.22 29.89 -10.46
CA SER A 44 -15.02 29.67 -11.67
C SER A 44 -14.50 28.54 -12.56
N SER A 45 -13.19 28.28 -12.57
CA SER A 45 -12.54 27.18 -13.29
C SER A 45 -11.35 26.64 -12.51
N LEU A 46 -11.50 25.46 -11.91
CA LEU A 46 -10.47 24.83 -11.08
C LEU A 46 -9.17 24.60 -11.86
N LYS A 47 -9.28 24.04 -13.07
CA LYS A 47 -8.15 23.84 -13.98
C LYS A 47 -7.34 25.10 -14.23
N SER A 48 -8.02 26.21 -14.56
CA SER A 48 -7.37 27.48 -14.90
C SER A 48 -6.71 28.11 -13.69
N TYR A 49 -7.36 28.01 -12.54
CA TYR A 49 -6.84 28.49 -11.26
C TYR A 49 -5.56 27.73 -10.86
N LEU A 50 -5.62 26.40 -10.80
CA LEU A 50 -4.48 25.56 -10.43
C LEU A 50 -3.32 25.69 -11.42
N THR A 51 -3.60 25.72 -12.73
CA THR A 51 -2.58 25.96 -13.77
C THR A 51 -1.89 27.32 -13.60
N THR A 52 -2.63 28.35 -13.20
CA THR A 52 -2.06 29.69 -12.95
C THR A 52 -1.18 29.70 -11.72
N ILE A 53 -1.62 29.06 -10.62
CA ILE A 53 -0.85 28.97 -9.38
C ILE A 53 0.45 28.22 -9.60
N ILE A 54 0.38 27.00 -10.17
CA ILE A 54 1.58 26.18 -10.39
C ILE A 54 2.58 26.88 -11.31
N THR A 55 2.10 27.57 -12.36
CA THR A 55 2.96 28.33 -13.27
C THR A 55 3.67 29.48 -12.54
N ARG A 56 2.95 30.23 -11.68
CA ARG A 56 3.54 31.33 -10.89
C ARG A 56 4.57 30.81 -9.89
N LEU A 57 4.23 29.74 -9.17
CA LEU A 57 5.15 29.06 -8.25
C LEU A 57 6.43 28.64 -8.96
N CYS A 58 6.32 28.01 -10.13
CA CYS A 58 7.48 27.61 -10.92
C CYS A 58 8.34 28.80 -11.37
N LEU A 59 7.71 29.92 -11.75
CA LEU A 59 8.42 31.14 -12.15
C LEU A 59 9.16 31.78 -10.97
N ASP A 60 8.55 31.83 -9.79
CA ASP A 60 9.14 32.42 -8.60
C ASP A 60 10.25 31.52 -8.03
N TYR A 61 10.06 30.20 -8.03
CA TYR A 61 11.09 29.22 -7.71
C TYR A 61 12.33 29.40 -8.59
N ARG A 62 12.15 29.53 -9.92
CA ARG A 62 13.25 29.76 -10.86
C ARG A 62 13.98 31.09 -10.66
N LYS A 63 13.29 32.13 -10.19
CA LYS A 63 13.92 33.41 -9.83
C LYS A 63 14.76 33.29 -8.56
N SER A 64 14.28 32.55 -7.56
CA SER A 64 14.99 32.32 -6.30
C SER A 64 16.20 31.37 -6.47
N ALA A 65 16.01 30.26 -7.19
CA ALA A 65 17.06 29.29 -7.48
C ALA A 65 18.21 29.88 -8.33
N ARG A 66 17.94 30.94 -9.10
CA ARG A 66 18.98 31.72 -9.80
C ARG A 66 19.90 32.46 -8.81
N VAL A 67 19.35 33.04 -7.75
CA VAL A 67 20.11 33.76 -6.71
C VAL A 67 20.93 32.79 -5.85
N GLN A 68 20.36 31.64 -5.49
CA GLN A 68 21.09 30.60 -4.73
C GLN A 68 22.19 29.91 -5.55
N ARG A 69 21.97 29.63 -6.84
CA ARG A 69 23.01 29.06 -7.73
C ARG A 69 24.19 30.01 -7.95
N GLU A 70 23.97 31.31 -7.93
CA GLU A 70 25.04 32.32 -8.00
C GLU A 70 25.90 32.33 -6.71
N GLN A 71 25.33 31.93 -5.56
CA GLN A 71 26.03 31.84 -4.27
C GLN A 71 26.72 30.48 -4.02
N ALA A 72 26.16 29.38 -4.54
CA ALA A 72 26.71 28.03 -4.37
C ALA A 72 28.02 27.78 -5.17
N LEU A 73 28.33 28.64 -6.14
CA LEU A 73 29.58 28.58 -6.92
C LEU A 73 30.84 28.88 -6.09
N ASP A 74 30.70 29.47 -4.91
CA ASP A 74 31.83 29.87 -4.04
C ASP A 74 32.32 28.75 -3.09
N PHE A 75 31.66 27.59 -3.05
CA PHE A 75 31.99 26.49 -2.13
C PHE A 75 32.07 25.14 -2.87
N LEU A 76 33.22 24.82 -3.44
CA LEU A 76 33.58 23.45 -3.83
C LEU A 76 34.75 22.99 -2.94
N PRO A 77 34.53 22.03 -2.02
CA PRO A 77 35.60 21.35 -1.30
C PRO A 77 36.24 20.22 -2.13
N ASP A 78 37.54 20.00 -1.93
CA ASP A 78 38.43 19.18 -2.78
C ASP A 78 38.41 17.66 -2.52
N ASP A 79 37.72 17.13 -1.50
CA ASP A 79 37.92 15.73 -1.09
C ASP A 79 36.71 14.83 -1.40
N LEU A 80 36.88 13.94 -2.39
CA LEU A 80 35.94 12.88 -2.75
C LEU A 80 36.45 11.52 -2.25
N PHE A 81 35.65 10.89 -1.37
CA PHE A 81 35.69 9.52 -0.82
C PHE A 81 36.49 9.30 0.48
N PRO A 82 35.82 8.71 1.49
CA PRO A 82 35.81 7.25 1.63
C PRO A 82 34.45 6.60 1.95
N ILE A 83 34.36 5.30 1.64
CA ILE A 83 33.18 4.40 1.64
C ILE A 83 32.78 3.93 3.05
N HIS A 84 31.48 3.98 3.37
CA HIS A 84 30.71 2.90 4.04
C HIS A 84 29.18 3.06 3.86
N ASP A 85 28.45 1.93 3.98
CA ASP A 85 27.00 1.68 3.79
C ASP A 85 26.37 1.85 2.38
N MET A 86 25.70 0.79 1.90
CA MET A 86 25.14 0.69 0.53
C MET A 86 23.97 1.66 0.28
N GLU A 87 23.14 1.93 1.30
CA GLU A 87 22.05 2.92 1.19
C GLU A 87 22.61 4.35 1.14
N GLU A 88 23.64 4.63 1.95
CA GLU A 88 24.33 5.92 1.97
C GLU A 88 25.13 6.15 0.68
N ALA A 89 25.78 5.11 0.16
CA ALA A 89 26.49 5.13 -1.11
C ALA A 89 25.54 5.29 -2.32
N VAL A 90 24.33 4.74 -2.29
CA VAL A 90 23.32 4.95 -3.34
C VAL A 90 22.79 6.38 -3.30
N LEU A 91 22.52 6.91 -2.10
CA LEU A 91 22.08 8.29 -1.91
C LEU A 91 23.17 9.28 -2.38
N GLU A 92 24.42 9.05 -1.96
CA GLU A 92 25.58 9.83 -2.37
C GLU A 92 25.84 9.72 -3.87
N ALA A 93 25.66 8.53 -4.47
CA ALA A 93 25.78 8.33 -5.91
C ALA A 93 24.67 9.03 -6.70
N LEU A 94 23.44 9.11 -6.16
CA LEU A 94 22.31 9.82 -6.77
C LEU A 94 22.49 11.33 -6.67
N GLU A 95 22.89 11.85 -5.52
CA GLU A 95 23.25 13.27 -5.37
C GLU A 95 24.41 13.66 -6.30
N ARG A 96 25.44 12.82 -6.39
CA ARG A 96 26.56 13.00 -7.32
C ARG A 96 26.07 12.95 -8.77
N ARG A 97 25.18 12.01 -9.12
CA ARG A 97 24.59 11.91 -10.45
C ARG A 97 23.82 13.18 -10.82
N GLU A 98 23.06 13.75 -9.89
CA GLU A 98 22.29 14.98 -10.12
C GLU A 98 23.20 16.20 -10.27
N ARG A 99 24.24 16.33 -9.43
CA ARG A 99 25.27 17.38 -9.56
C ARG A 99 26.01 17.29 -10.90
N VAL A 100 26.37 16.07 -11.33
CA VAL A 100 27.04 15.82 -12.62
C VAL A 100 26.09 16.12 -13.79
N ALA A 101 24.84 15.66 -13.73
CA ALA A 101 23.85 15.95 -14.76
C ALA A 101 23.59 17.46 -14.91
N MET A 102 23.57 18.20 -13.79
CA MET A 102 23.45 19.66 -13.78
C MET A 102 24.68 20.34 -14.42
N ALA A 103 25.88 19.89 -14.07
CA ALA A 103 27.12 20.40 -14.66
C ALA A 103 27.16 20.17 -16.19
N VAL A 104 26.78 18.98 -16.65
CA VAL A 104 26.70 18.64 -18.08
C VAL A 104 25.66 19.52 -18.79
N ARG A 105 24.50 19.75 -18.19
CA ARG A 105 23.49 20.68 -18.72
C ARG A 105 24.03 22.11 -18.87
N ILE A 106 24.80 22.60 -17.91
CA ILE A 106 25.43 23.92 -17.99
C ILE A 106 26.44 23.96 -19.15
N LEU A 107 27.24 22.91 -19.34
CA LEU A 107 28.14 22.78 -20.49
C LEU A 107 27.37 22.76 -21.81
N LEU A 108 26.23 22.07 -21.86
CA LEU A 108 25.36 21.99 -23.04
C LEU A 108 24.73 23.34 -23.40
N GLU A 109 24.28 24.10 -22.40
CA GLU A 109 23.62 25.40 -22.60
C GLU A 109 24.61 26.53 -22.95
N ARG A 110 25.85 26.47 -22.44
CA ARG A 110 26.82 27.59 -22.55
C ARG A 110 27.86 27.43 -23.65
N LEU A 111 28.10 26.22 -24.14
CA LEU A 111 29.11 25.94 -25.15
C LEU A 111 28.47 25.58 -26.49
N THR A 112 29.09 25.98 -27.59
CA THR A 112 28.74 25.44 -28.91
C THR A 112 29.10 23.95 -28.97
N PRO A 113 28.51 23.15 -29.88
CA PRO A 113 28.87 21.75 -30.06
C PRO A 113 30.38 21.53 -30.25
N GLU A 114 31.05 22.41 -30.99
CA GLU A 114 32.50 22.34 -31.22
C GLU A 114 33.32 22.70 -29.96
N GLU A 115 32.90 23.73 -29.21
CA GLU A 115 33.55 24.10 -27.95
C GLU A 115 33.37 23.03 -26.89
N ARG A 116 32.17 22.46 -26.80
CA ARG A 116 31.83 21.34 -25.90
C ARG A 116 32.65 20.11 -26.24
N GLY A 117 32.73 19.74 -27.52
CA GLY A 117 33.52 18.60 -27.98
C GLY A 117 35.00 18.75 -27.62
N VAL A 118 35.60 19.91 -27.89
CA VAL A 118 37.00 20.19 -27.52
C VAL A 118 37.18 20.20 -26.00
N PHE A 119 36.28 20.85 -25.26
CA PHE A 119 36.37 20.98 -23.81
C PHE A 119 36.29 19.62 -23.11
N LEU A 120 35.30 18.79 -23.47
CA LEU A 120 35.12 17.47 -22.85
C LEU A 120 36.26 16.52 -23.23
N LEU A 121 36.66 16.47 -24.50
CA LEU A 121 37.74 15.57 -24.93
C LEU A 121 39.10 15.94 -24.33
N HIS A 122 39.38 17.24 -24.17
CA HIS A 122 40.66 17.70 -23.61
C HIS A 122 40.69 17.66 -22.08
N GLU A 123 39.64 18.14 -21.40
CA GLU A 123 39.66 18.29 -19.93
C GLU A 123 39.17 17.05 -19.19
N MET A 124 38.35 16.18 -19.81
CA MET A 124 37.78 15.01 -19.15
C MET A 124 38.33 13.68 -19.67
N CYS A 125 38.83 13.66 -20.91
CA CYS A 125 39.35 12.45 -21.56
C CYS A 125 40.85 12.56 -21.90
N ASP A 126 41.52 13.64 -21.49
CA ASP A 126 42.97 13.86 -21.68
C ASP A 126 43.49 13.73 -23.12
N TYR A 127 42.62 13.93 -24.14
CA TYR A 127 43.05 13.85 -25.53
C TYR A 127 44.01 15.01 -25.88
N PRO A 128 45.14 14.73 -26.56
CA PRO A 128 46.01 15.79 -27.07
C PRO A 128 45.33 16.55 -28.22
N TYR A 129 45.68 17.82 -28.38
CA TYR A 129 45.06 18.71 -29.39
C TYR A 129 45.13 18.17 -30.81
N GLU A 130 46.18 17.41 -31.13
CA GLU A 130 46.42 16.78 -32.43
C GLU A 130 45.38 15.68 -32.73
N GLU A 131 44.97 14.93 -31.70
CA GLU A 131 43.94 13.89 -31.82
C GLU A 131 42.55 14.50 -31.88
N ILE A 132 42.25 15.50 -31.05
CA ILE A 132 40.99 16.25 -31.10
C ILE A 132 40.85 16.94 -32.47
N ALA A 133 41.94 17.51 -33.00
CA ALA A 133 41.97 18.10 -34.34
C ALA A 133 41.61 17.09 -35.43
N THR A 134 42.09 15.85 -35.31
CA THR A 134 41.77 14.77 -36.23
C THR A 134 40.30 14.35 -36.13
N LEU A 135 39.77 14.18 -34.91
CA LEU A 135 38.38 13.81 -34.65
C LEU A 135 37.39 14.87 -35.15
N LEU A 136 37.68 16.14 -34.87
CA LEU A 136 36.80 17.27 -35.23
C LEU A 136 37.09 17.85 -36.62
N LYS A 137 38.05 17.30 -37.37
CA LYS A 137 38.50 17.79 -38.69
C LYS A 137 38.87 19.27 -38.67
N LYS A 138 39.63 19.69 -37.66
CA LYS A 138 40.14 21.07 -37.47
C LYS A 138 41.66 21.07 -37.34
N SER A 139 42.27 22.25 -37.27
CA SER A 139 43.70 22.35 -36.91
C SER A 139 43.87 22.35 -35.39
N ALA A 140 45.00 21.83 -34.88
CA ALA A 140 45.32 21.87 -33.45
C ALA A 140 45.31 23.31 -32.88
N ALA A 141 45.66 24.30 -33.70
CA ALA A 141 45.54 25.72 -33.35
C ALA A 141 44.07 26.17 -33.18
N SER A 142 43.15 25.67 -34.02
CA SER A 142 41.71 25.93 -33.89
C SER A 142 41.14 25.27 -32.63
N CYS A 143 41.53 24.03 -32.32
CA CYS A 143 41.14 23.35 -31.08
C CYS A 143 41.61 24.12 -29.83
N ARG A 144 42.85 24.61 -29.81
CA ARG A 144 43.34 25.49 -28.70
C ARG A 144 42.52 26.77 -28.55
N GLN A 145 42.12 27.39 -29.66
CA GLN A 145 41.26 28.58 -29.64
C GLN A 145 39.84 28.27 -29.15
N LEU A 146 39.26 27.14 -29.57
CA LEU A 146 37.95 26.68 -29.11
C LEU A 146 37.95 26.36 -27.62
N LEU A 147 38.99 25.70 -27.10
CA LEU A 147 39.13 25.43 -25.67
C LEU A 147 39.24 26.73 -24.86
N HIS A 148 40.05 27.69 -25.34
CA HIS A 148 40.18 29.00 -24.69
C HIS A 148 38.84 29.77 -24.67
N ARG A 149 38.08 29.71 -25.77
CA ARG A 149 36.72 30.29 -25.83
C ARG A 149 35.76 29.58 -24.89
N ALA A 150 35.82 28.25 -24.81
CA ALA A 150 35.01 27.46 -23.89
C ALA A 150 35.25 27.88 -22.44
N ARG A 151 36.52 27.92 -21.99
CA ARG A 151 36.91 28.40 -20.65
C ARG A 151 36.43 29.82 -20.37
N THR A 152 36.56 30.72 -21.35
CA THR A 152 36.12 32.12 -21.22
C THR A 152 34.59 32.25 -21.16
N ARG A 153 33.83 31.34 -21.79
CA ARG A 153 32.36 31.34 -21.74
C ARG A 153 31.81 30.68 -20.48
N LEU A 154 32.47 29.65 -19.97
CA LEU A 154 32.08 29.06 -18.69
C LEU A 154 32.23 30.06 -17.53
N THR A 155 33.19 30.98 -17.64
CA THR A 155 33.47 32.04 -16.66
C THR A 155 32.66 33.33 -16.85
N ARG A 156 31.92 33.51 -17.96
CA ARG A 156 31.09 34.71 -18.22
C ARG A 156 29.61 34.37 -18.35
N ALA A 157 28.74 35.13 -17.66
CA ALA A 157 27.29 34.93 -17.66
C ALA A 157 26.57 35.41 -18.95
N SER A 158 27.03 35.00 -20.14
CA SER A 158 26.47 35.50 -21.40
C SER A 158 26.37 34.43 -22.50
N ALA A 159 25.13 34.28 -23.01
CA ALA A 159 24.62 33.49 -24.15
C ALA A 159 24.30 32.01 -23.89
N ARG A 160 23.06 31.64 -24.24
CA ARG A 160 22.53 30.26 -24.29
C ARG A 160 22.46 29.78 -25.74
N PHE A 161 22.91 28.56 -26.02
CA PHE A 161 22.68 27.89 -27.30
C PHE A 161 21.43 27.00 -27.22
N ALA A 162 20.62 26.98 -28.28
CA ALA A 162 19.42 26.15 -28.35
C ALA A 162 19.79 24.72 -28.78
N SER A 163 19.74 23.77 -27.85
CA SER A 163 19.81 22.32 -28.10
C SER A 163 18.43 21.69 -27.89
N THR A 164 18.07 20.66 -28.66
CA THR A 164 16.78 19.97 -28.46
C THR A 164 16.82 19.10 -27.20
N GLN A 165 15.65 18.85 -26.60
CA GLN A 165 15.50 18.04 -25.39
C GLN A 165 16.11 16.63 -25.55
N GLU A 166 15.86 15.98 -26.69
CA GLU A 166 16.38 14.66 -27.02
C GLU A 166 17.93 14.64 -27.11
N GLN A 167 18.54 15.71 -27.62
CA GLN A 167 20.00 15.83 -27.70
C GLN A 167 20.64 16.04 -26.33
N GLN A 168 20.01 16.85 -25.47
CA GLN A 168 20.50 17.08 -24.10
C GLN A 168 20.44 15.82 -23.26
N GLU A 169 19.34 15.07 -23.35
CA GLU A 169 19.15 13.80 -22.63
C GLU A 169 20.16 12.75 -23.11
N GLN A 170 20.34 12.58 -24.43
CA GLN A 170 21.33 11.65 -24.98
C GLN A 170 22.77 11.95 -24.54
N ILE A 171 23.21 13.21 -24.60
CA ILE A 171 24.57 13.56 -24.20
C ILE A 171 24.75 13.43 -22.68
N THR A 172 23.73 13.77 -21.89
CA THR A 172 23.77 13.61 -20.42
C THR A 172 23.86 12.14 -20.01
N GLU A 173 23.05 11.26 -20.60
CA GLU A 173 23.12 9.82 -20.33
C GLU A 173 24.46 9.21 -20.74
N ARG A 174 25.00 9.60 -21.90
CA ARG A 174 26.30 9.11 -22.38
C ARG A 174 27.45 9.60 -21.52
N PHE A 175 27.39 10.84 -21.04
CA PHE A 175 28.37 11.39 -20.11
C PHE A 175 28.31 10.68 -18.74
N LEU A 176 27.11 10.44 -18.21
CA LEU A 176 26.94 9.67 -16.98
C LEU A 176 27.45 8.23 -17.13
N SER A 177 27.22 7.60 -18.28
CA SER A 177 27.77 6.27 -18.60
C SER A 177 29.29 6.28 -18.67
N PHE A 178 29.91 7.30 -19.28
CA PHE A 178 31.37 7.46 -19.28
C PHE A 178 31.92 7.65 -17.87
N SER A 179 31.31 8.54 -17.07
CA SER A 179 31.76 8.79 -15.70
C SER A 179 31.66 7.57 -14.79
N GLN A 180 30.72 6.66 -15.04
CA GLN A 180 30.51 5.46 -14.23
C GLN A 180 31.24 4.21 -14.75
N ARG A 181 31.40 4.06 -16.08
CA ARG A 181 31.84 2.82 -16.72
C ARG A 181 33.06 2.99 -17.64
N GLY A 182 33.54 4.21 -17.83
CA GLY A 182 34.66 4.51 -18.73
C GLY A 182 34.35 4.29 -20.21
N ASP A 183 33.07 4.31 -20.61
CA ASP A 183 32.64 4.13 -22.01
C ASP A 183 32.91 5.38 -22.86
N GLU A 184 34.19 5.64 -23.09
CA GLU A 184 34.73 6.81 -23.79
C GLU A 184 34.30 6.86 -25.25
N GLN A 185 34.23 5.71 -25.92
CA GLN A 185 33.84 5.60 -27.33
C GLN A 185 32.40 6.06 -27.55
N ALA A 186 31.48 5.73 -26.62
CA ALA A 186 30.09 6.16 -26.71
C ALA A 186 29.93 7.67 -26.48
N LEU A 187 30.73 8.26 -25.60
CA LEU A 187 30.74 9.71 -25.38
C LEU A 187 31.30 10.45 -26.60
N VAL A 188 32.43 10.00 -27.16
CA VAL A 188 33.03 10.55 -28.38
C VAL A 188 32.03 10.49 -29.54
N ALA A 189 31.36 9.36 -29.73
CA ALA A 189 30.36 9.21 -30.79
C ALA A 189 29.19 10.19 -30.64
N ALA A 190 28.69 10.40 -29.41
CA ALA A 190 27.61 11.35 -29.14
C ALA A 190 28.04 12.80 -29.40
N LEU A 191 29.26 13.18 -28.99
CA LEU A 191 29.81 14.51 -29.24
C LEU A 191 30.02 14.79 -30.72
N LEU A 192 30.43 13.78 -31.50
CA LEU A 192 30.60 13.91 -32.95
C LEU A 192 29.28 13.99 -33.72
N GLN A 193 28.22 13.34 -33.24
CA GLN A 193 26.88 13.43 -33.83
C GLN A 193 26.24 14.81 -33.66
N ASP A 194 26.61 15.51 -32.60
CA ASP A 194 26.11 16.84 -32.24
C ASP A 194 26.75 17.97 -33.07
N ILE A 195 27.86 17.69 -33.75
CA ILE A 195 28.55 18.64 -34.65
C ILE A 195 27.94 18.52 -36.06
N LYS A 196 27.30 19.59 -36.54
CA LYS A 196 26.61 19.59 -37.85
C LYS A 196 27.61 19.47 -39.01
N PRO A 197 27.27 18.74 -40.11
CA PRO A 197 28.15 18.59 -41.28
C PRO A 197 28.52 19.90 -42.00
N GLN A 198 27.77 20.98 -41.77
CA GLN A 198 27.93 22.26 -42.49
C GLN A 198 29.12 23.09 -41.99
N ASP A 199 29.72 22.74 -40.84
CA ASP A 199 30.88 23.44 -40.26
C ASP A 199 32.24 22.78 -40.61
N ILE A 200 32.22 21.70 -41.41
CA ILE A 200 33.40 20.88 -41.75
C ILE A 200 34.01 21.29 -43.12
N GLU A 201 33.34 22.11 -43.93
CA GLU A 201 33.82 22.49 -45.27
C GLU A 201 34.48 23.87 -45.33
N ARG A 202 35.62 24.03 -44.63
CA ARG A 202 36.67 24.97 -45.04
C ARG A 202 38.05 24.40 -44.68
N HIS A 203 38.49 23.38 -45.41
CA HIS A 203 39.84 23.28 -45.99
C HIS A 203 39.98 21.94 -46.74
N GLN A 204 40.45 22.05 -47.97
CA GLN A 204 40.38 21.08 -49.05
C GLN A 204 41.34 19.86 -48.93
N SER A 205 40.83 18.72 -49.41
CA SER A 205 41.41 17.88 -50.49
C SER A 205 42.53 16.86 -50.20
N LYS A 206 42.26 15.63 -50.69
CA LYS A 206 43.15 14.47 -50.99
C LYS A 206 43.58 13.56 -49.83
N ARG A 207 42.90 12.42 -49.66
CA ARG A 207 43.36 11.10 -50.16
C ARG A 207 42.36 9.97 -49.85
N THR A 208 42.31 9.05 -50.80
CA THR A 208 41.46 7.86 -50.94
C THR A 208 41.96 6.66 -50.13
N GLY A 209 41.04 5.83 -49.60
CA GLY A 209 41.35 4.47 -49.12
C GLY A 209 40.16 3.80 -48.41
N ARG A 210 39.77 2.60 -48.85
CA ARG A 210 38.55 1.83 -48.53
C ARG A 210 38.71 0.90 -47.28
N PRO A 211 37.65 0.15 -46.83
CA PRO A 211 37.32 -0.13 -45.43
C PRO A 211 37.56 -1.59 -45.00
N THR A 212 37.26 -1.93 -43.73
CA THR A 212 36.82 -3.25 -43.17
C THR A 212 36.75 -3.12 -41.62
N LEU A 213 35.88 -3.73 -40.82
CA LEU A 213 35.17 -5.02 -40.86
C LEU A 213 33.87 -4.98 -40.03
N ARG A 214 32.99 -5.95 -40.32
CA ARG A 214 31.63 -6.18 -39.80
C ARG A 214 31.65 -7.21 -38.65
N GLN A 215 30.58 -7.15 -37.82
CA GLN A 215 29.92 -8.25 -37.08
C GLN A 215 30.71 -8.90 -35.93
N SER A 216 30.14 -9.33 -34.80
CA SER A 216 28.77 -9.78 -34.45
C SER A 216 28.69 -9.92 -32.93
N TYR A 217 27.53 -9.70 -32.28
CA TYR A 217 27.04 -10.55 -31.17
C TYR A 217 25.54 -10.25 -30.93
N LEU A 218 24.69 -11.17 -31.41
CA LEU A 218 23.32 -11.38 -30.95
C LEU A 218 23.20 -12.89 -30.74
N SER A 219 23.25 -13.33 -29.49
CA SER A 219 22.95 -14.72 -29.10
C SER A 219 21.83 -14.77 -28.07
N GLN A 220 21.05 -15.84 -28.16
CA GLN A 220 19.80 -16.11 -27.45
C GLN A 220 19.95 -16.37 -25.93
N GLU A 221 21.09 -16.05 -25.34
CA GLU A 221 21.36 -16.20 -23.89
C GLU A 221 20.66 -15.11 -23.04
N GLY A 222 20.26 -13.99 -23.64
CA GLY A 222 19.60 -12.88 -22.96
C GLY A 222 18.17 -13.14 -22.48
N ILE A 223 17.53 -14.23 -22.91
CA ILE A 223 16.13 -14.53 -22.55
C ILE A 223 16.04 -15.43 -21.31
N HIS A 224 16.97 -16.38 -21.12
CA HIS A 224 17.00 -17.22 -19.91
C HIS A 224 17.58 -16.52 -18.68
N MET A 225 18.51 -15.56 -18.85
CA MET A 225 19.02 -14.73 -17.75
C MET A 225 18.03 -13.67 -17.24
N LYS A 226 17.02 -13.29 -18.05
CA LYS A 226 15.98 -12.32 -17.67
C LYS A 226 14.96 -12.89 -16.69
N GLN A 227 14.57 -14.15 -16.84
CA GLN A 227 13.60 -14.80 -15.95
C GLN A 227 14.19 -15.15 -14.58
N SER A 228 15.50 -15.46 -14.48
CA SER A 228 16.13 -15.77 -13.20
C SER A 228 16.35 -14.54 -12.32
N LYS A 229 16.67 -13.36 -12.93
CA LYS A 229 16.87 -12.10 -12.19
C LYS A 229 15.57 -11.47 -11.67
N GLN A 230 14.43 -11.73 -12.31
CA GLN A 230 13.13 -11.26 -11.81
C GLN A 230 12.78 -11.87 -10.46
N ALA A 231 13.14 -13.13 -10.22
CA ALA A 231 12.87 -13.81 -8.95
C ALA A 231 13.72 -13.28 -7.77
N GLU A 232 14.89 -12.68 -8.03
CA GLU A 232 15.82 -12.22 -6.99
C GLU A 232 15.43 -10.90 -6.30
N CYS A 233 14.48 -10.14 -6.87
CA CYS A 233 14.07 -8.84 -6.31
C CYS A 233 12.83 -8.90 -5.40
N TYR A 234 12.08 -10.01 -5.41
CA TYR A 234 10.89 -10.17 -4.58
C TYR A 234 11.22 -10.68 -3.19
N LEU A 235 10.54 -10.13 -2.19
CA LEU A 235 10.69 -10.46 -0.78
C LEU A 235 9.59 -11.42 -0.33
N THR A 236 9.98 -12.37 0.52
CA THR A 236 9.02 -13.02 1.41
C THR A 236 8.58 -12.03 2.51
N VAL A 237 7.41 -12.25 3.11
CA VAL A 237 6.94 -11.39 4.22
C VAL A 237 7.94 -11.36 5.39
N PRO A 238 8.53 -12.49 5.85
CA PRO A 238 9.57 -12.44 6.89
C PRO A 238 10.80 -11.61 6.51
N GLU A 239 11.20 -11.58 5.24
CA GLU A 239 12.30 -10.72 4.78
C GLU A 239 11.91 -9.24 4.78
N ALA A 240 10.70 -8.91 4.33
CA ALA A 240 10.18 -7.56 4.39
C ALA A 240 10.09 -7.06 5.84
N ILE A 241 9.59 -7.88 6.77
CA ILE A 241 9.57 -7.59 8.22
C ILE A 241 10.97 -7.24 8.72
N ARG A 242 11.98 -8.10 8.47
CA ARG A 242 13.36 -7.84 8.91
C ARG A 242 13.94 -6.55 8.34
N ARG A 243 13.61 -6.22 7.09
CA ARG A 243 14.07 -4.98 6.45
C ARG A 243 13.46 -3.75 7.12
N VAL A 244 12.15 -3.72 7.32
CA VAL A 244 11.49 -2.55 7.95
C VAL A 244 11.88 -2.41 9.41
N GLN A 245 12.09 -3.51 10.15
CA GLN A 245 12.64 -3.49 11.51
C GLN A 245 14.03 -2.86 11.59
N ALA A 246 14.85 -3.07 10.56
CA ALA A 246 16.17 -2.44 10.43
C ALA A 246 16.11 -0.99 9.93
N GLY A 247 14.92 -0.41 9.79
CA GLY A 247 14.72 0.94 9.27
C GLY A 247 14.95 1.09 7.77
N LYS A 248 14.98 -0.03 7.03
CA LYS A 248 15.16 -0.04 5.57
C LYS A 248 13.83 0.10 4.84
N MET A 249 13.89 0.64 3.64
CA MET A 249 12.72 0.78 2.76
C MET A 249 12.38 -0.56 2.09
N VAL A 250 11.12 -0.69 1.68
CA VAL A 250 10.60 -1.78 0.84
C VAL A 250 9.70 -1.20 -0.25
N LEU A 251 9.61 -1.87 -1.39
CA LEU A 251 8.59 -1.57 -2.39
C LEU A 251 7.37 -2.45 -2.12
N ILE A 252 6.17 -1.88 -2.15
CA ILE A 252 4.92 -2.66 -2.12
C ILE A 252 4.25 -2.53 -3.48
N GLN A 253 4.08 -3.64 -4.18
CA GLN A 253 3.42 -3.70 -5.49
C GLN A 253 2.01 -4.28 -5.35
N ASP A 254 1.01 -3.63 -5.95
CA ASP A 254 -0.35 -4.16 -5.98
C ASP A 254 -0.64 -5.03 -7.22
N ASP A 255 -1.86 -5.55 -7.30
CA ASP A 255 -2.27 -6.47 -8.38
C ASP A 255 -2.38 -5.73 -9.72
N ALA A 256 -2.03 -6.43 -10.81
CA ALA A 256 -2.06 -5.86 -12.17
C ALA A 256 -3.46 -5.41 -12.64
N GLU A 257 -4.51 -5.91 -12.00
CA GLU A 257 -5.91 -5.57 -12.29
C GLU A 257 -6.44 -4.41 -11.42
N ARG A 258 -5.65 -3.90 -10.46
CA ARG A 258 -6.00 -2.79 -9.56
C ARG A 258 -5.40 -1.47 -10.05
N GLU A 259 -4.33 -0.96 -9.41
CA GLU A 259 -3.60 0.22 -9.89
C GLU A 259 -2.44 -0.22 -10.80
N ASN A 260 -1.90 -1.42 -10.57
CA ASN A 260 -0.69 -1.93 -11.21
C ASN A 260 0.48 -0.97 -10.97
N GLU A 261 0.63 -0.54 -9.72
CA GLU A 261 1.62 0.45 -9.28
C GLU A 261 2.38 -0.10 -8.07
N ALA A 262 3.50 0.55 -7.77
CA ALA A 262 4.29 0.22 -6.60
C ALA A 262 4.60 1.47 -5.79
N ASP A 263 4.48 1.33 -4.47
CA ASP A 263 4.81 2.38 -3.52
C ASP A 263 6.14 2.08 -2.87
N LEU A 264 6.97 3.09 -2.76
CA LEU A 264 8.13 3.09 -1.88
C LEU A 264 7.65 3.32 -0.44
N VAL A 265 7.95 2.35 0.43
CA VAL A 265 7.44 2.31 1.80
C VAL A 265 8.57 2.41 2.82
N LEU A 266 8.40 3.30 3.79
CA LEU A 266 9.29 3.47 4.94
C LEU A 266 8.46 3.55 6.23
N ALA A 267 8.83 2.81 7.28
CA ALA A 267 8.19 2.96 8.59
C ALA A 267 8.32 4.42 9.06
N ALA A 268 7.21 5.06 9.41
CA ALA A 268 7.16 6.50 9.67
C ALA A 268 8.07 6.90 10.86
N GLN A 269 8.22 6.01 11.85
CA GLN A 269 9.11 6.20 12.99
C GLN A 269 10.60 6.34 12.60
N PHE A 270 10.99 5.83 11.43
CA PHE A 270 12.35 5.87 10.90
C PHE A 270 12.54 6.92 9.81
N ALA A 271 11.58 7.82 9.62
CA ALA A 271 11.74 8.95 8.70
C ALA A 271 12.90 9.83 9.16
N THR A 272 13.89 10.06 8.30
CA THR A 272 14.96 11.05 8.50
C THR A 272 14.93 12.03 7.33
N PRO A 273 15.53 13.24 7.44
CA PRO A 273 15.59 14.17 6.32
C PRO A 273 16.16 13.54 5.05
N GLU A 274 17.21 12.72 5.18
CA GLU A 274 17.90 12.05 4.07
C GLU A 274 17.00 11.02 3.40
N LYS A 275 16.29 10.21 4.20
CA LYS A 275 15.36 9.20 3.68
C LYS A 275 14.13 9.82 3.04
N VAL A 276 13.59 10.90 3.62
CA VAL A 276 12.47 11.63 3.03
C VAL A 276 12.90 12.29 1.72
N ASN A 277 14.09 12.91 1.69
CA ASN A 277 14.67 13.47 0.48
C ASN A 277 14.83 12.40 -0.62
N PHE A 278 15.36 11.22 -0.25
CA PHE A 278 15.44 10.10 -1.17
C PHE A 278 14.07 9.73 -1.75
N ILE A 279 13.03 9.61 -0.93
CA ILE A 279 11.68 9.26 -1.39
C ILE A 279 11.16 10.28 -2.41
N ILE A 280 11.25 11.57 -2.09
CA ILE A 280 10.80 12.67 -2.97
C ILE A 280 11.52 12.60 -4.33
N HIS A 281 12.83 12.39 -4.33
CA HIS A 281 13.63 12.39 -5.56
C HIS A 281 13.55 11.08 -6.35
N ALA A 282 13.52 9.92 -5.68
CA ALA A 282 13.61 8.61 -6.32
C ALA A 282 12.25 8.05 -6.73
N ALA A 283 11.21 8.26 -5.91
CA ALA A 283 9.85 7.80 -6.23
C ALA A 283 9.09 8.86 -7.05
N SER A 284 9.19 10.14 -6.68
CA SER A 284 8.52 11.27 -7.37
C SER A 284 6.98 11.21 -7.42
N GLY A 285 6.35 10.29 -6.68
CA GLY A 285 4.91 10.23 -6.44
C GLY A 285 4.47 11.22 -5.36
N LEU A 286 3.28 11.05 -4.79
CA LEU A 286 2.81 11.91 -3.70
C LEU A 286 3.22 11.32 -2.35
N VAL A 287 4.04 12.04 -1.57
CA VAL A 287 4.40 11.58 -0.21
C VAL A 287 3.19 11.58 0.73
N CYS A 288 2.69 10.39 1.02
CA CYS A 288 1.58 10.15 1.95
C CYS A 288 2.05 9.40 3.20
N VAL A 289 1.24 9.42 4.27
CA VAL A 289 1.49 8.64 5.50
C VAL A 289 0.29 7.77 5.82
N ALA A 290 0.40 6.47 5.61
CA ALA A 290 -0.61 5.50 5.97
C ALA A 290 -0.67 5.30 7.49
N LEU A 291 -1.85 5.43 8.09
CA LEU A 291 -2.09 5.32 9.54
C LEU A 291 -3.35 4.51 9.84
N GLY A 292 -3.35 3.84 11.00
CA GLY A 292 -4.56 3.25 11.58
C GLY A 292 -5.61 4.31 11.95
N GLY A 293 -6.89 3.95 11.83
CA GLY A 293 -8.00 4.85 12.12
C GLY A 293 -8.00 5.42 13.55
N GLU A 294 -7.72 4.58 14.54
CA GLU A 294 -7.65 4.98 15.95
C GLU A 294 -6.60 6.08 16.19
N ARG A 295 -5.48 6.01 15.47
CA ARG A 295 -4.42 7.02 15.57
C ARG A 295 -4.85 8.36 15.00
N LEU A 296 -5.50 8.35 13.84
CA LEU A 296 -6.07 9.56 13.25
C LEU A 296 -7.16 10.18 14.14
N ASP A 297 -8.00 9.34 14.75
CA ASP A 297 -9.06 9.77 15.67
C ASP A 297 -8.45 10.41 16.94
N ALA A 298 -7.39 9.82 17.49
CA ALA A 298 -6.66 10.37 18.64
C ALA A 298 -5.99 11.73 18.34
N LEU A 299 -5.50 11.91 17.11
CA LEU A 299 -4.95 13.18 16.63
C LEU A 299 -6.03 14.16 16.14
N GLY A 300 -7.30 13.75 16.16
CA GLY A 300 -8.43 14.53 15.66
C GLY A 300 -8.27 14.96 14.21
N ILE A 301 -7.61 14.15 13.36
CA ILE A 301 -7.41 14.43 11.93
C ILE A 301 -8.61 13.84 11.15
N PRO A 302 -9.55 14.67 10.67
CA PRO A 302 -10.75 14.19 10.01
C PRO A 302 -10.46 13.66 8.60
N LEU A 303 -11.32 12.76 8.12
CA LEU A 303 -11.40 12.45 6.70
C LEU A 303 -11.78 13.70 5.91
N GLU A 304 -11.18 13.88 4.73
CA GLU A 304 -11.58 14.95 3.82
C GLU A 304 -13.04 14.75 3.36
N GLU A 305 -13.83 15.82 3.34
CA GLU A 305 -15.22 15.77 2.87
C GLU A 305 -15.26 15.46 1.37
N ARG A 306 -15.91 14.36 0.99
CA ARG A 306 -15.95 13.88 -0.40
C ARG A 306 -17.30 14.15 -1.04
N LYS A 307 -17.29 14.89 -2.14
CA LYS A 307 -18.44 15.00 -3.04
C LYS A 307 -18.51 13.86 -4.07
N ASN A 308 -17.44 13.07 -4.25
CA ASN A 308 -17.33 11.98 -5.23
C ASN A 308 -16.54 10.79 -4.66
N ASN A 309 -16.81 9.58 -5.18
CA ASN A 309 -16.01 8.38 -4.89
C ASN A 309 -14.66 8.44 -5.63
N PRO A 310 -13.51 8.31 -4.94
CA PRO A 310 -12.23 8.15 -5.61
C PRO A 310 -12.24 6.84 -6.43
N LEU A 311 -11.49 6.82 -7.54
CA LEU A 311 -11.38 5.68 -8.44
C LEU A 311 -11.08 4.34 -7.72
N GLN A 312 -10.37 4.39 -6.57
CA GLN A 312 -9.88 3.23 -5.83
C GLN A 312 -10.19 3.27 -4.32
N GLY A 313 -11.07 4.20 -3.89
CA GLY A 313 -11.53 4.30 -2.50
C GLY A 313 -10.49 4.73 -1.45
N THR A 314 -9.28 5.17 -1.85
CA THR A 314 -8.21 5.62 -0.92
C THR A 314 -8.72 6.72 0.00
N ALA A 315 -8.52 6.60 1.32
CA ALA A 315 -9.13 7.46 2.34
C ALA A 315 -8.19 8.58 2.83
N PHE A 316 -7.98 9.60 2.00
CA PHE A 316 -7.34 10.86 2.37
C PHE A 316 -8.02 11.55 3.56
N THR A 317 -7.17 12.10 4.42
CA THR A 317 -7.52 12.94 5.56
C THR A 317 -6.99 14.35 5.36
N ALA A 318 -7.36 15.27 6.25
CA ALA A 318 -6.82 16.62 6.23
C ALA A 318 -5.29 16.61 6.28
N SER A 319 -4.65 17.35 5.37
CA SER A 319 -3.20 17.47 5.35
C SER A 319 -2.68 18.24 6.57
N VAL A 320 -1.47 17.90 7.02
CA VAL A 320 -0.92 18.41 8.29
C VAL A 320 0.55 18.81 8.17
N ASP A 321 0.95 19.75 9.03
CA ASP A 321 2.34 20.01 9.39
C ASP A 321 2.48 20.01 10.91
N ALA A 322 3.63 19.57 11.41
CA ALA A 322 3.94 19.77 12.82
C ALA A 322 4.07 21.27 13.13
N VAL A 323 3.52 21.71 14.27
CA VAL A 323 3.57 23.10 14.73
C VAL A 323 4.95 23.49 15.27
N SER A 324 5.66 22.52 15.86
CA SER A 324 6.97 22.72 16.47
C SER A 324 8.03 21.81 15.86
N GLY A 325 9.26 22.33 15.75
CA GLY A 325 10.40 21.63 15.14
C GLY A 325 10.44 21.70 13.62
N THR A 326 9.62 22.58 13.01
CA THR A 326 9.49 22.80 11.56
C THR A 326 9.53 24.30 11.26
N THR A 327 9.69 24.64 9.97
CA THR A 327 9.64 26.03 9.49
C THR A 327 8.42 26.27 8.60
N THR A 328 8.54 26.01 7.30
CA THR A 328 7.45 26.14 6.33
C THR A 328 6.68 24.84 6.16
N GLY A 329 7.22 23.70 6.58
CA GLY A 329 6.59 22.39 6.45
C GLY A 329 7.05 21.58 5.23
N ILE A 330 7.42 22.24 4.13
CA ILE A 330 7.70 21.57 2.84
C ILE A 330 9.07 20.89 2.75
N SER A 331 10.07 21.34 3.52
CA SER A 331 11.41 20.77 3.40
C SER A 331 11.43 19.28 3.79
N ALA A 332 12.37 18.50 3.25
CA ALA A 332 12.51 17.09 3.64
C ALA A 332 12.73 16.93 5.16
N ALA A 333 13.43 17.88 5.79
CA ALA A 333 13.63 17.91 7.24
C ALA A 333 12.32 18.18 8.00
N ASP A 334 11.54 19.18 7.56
CA ASP A 334 10.26 19.51 8.18
C ASP A 334 9.25 18.37 8.04
N ARG A 335 9.13 17.80 6.82
CA ARG A 335 8.29 16.62 6.56
C ARG A 335 8.71 15.44 7.42
N ALA A 336 10.00 15.16 7.57
CA ALA A 336 10.48 14.07 8.44
C ALA A 336 10.06 14.27 9.91
N VAL A 337 10.07 15.51 10.42
CA VAL A 337 9.58 15.82 11.78
C VAL A 337 8.07 15.59 11.88
N THR A 338 7.29 16.09 10.93
CA THR A 338 5.83 15.88 10.87
C THR A 338 5.47 14.39 10.83
N ILE A 339 6.16 13.62 9.97
CA ILE A 339 5.93 12.17 9.80
C ILE A 339 6.21 11.39 11.08
N ARG A 340 7.33 11.66 11.77
CA ARG A 340 7.62 10.98 13.05
C ARG A 340 6.59 11.32 14.13
N LYS A 341 6.16 12.58 14.21
CA LYS A 341 5.10 13.01 15.15
C LYS A 341 3.76 12.32 14.90
N LEU A 342 3.43 12.03 13.64
CA LEU A 342 2.18 11.33 13.28
C LEU A 342 2.07 9.95 13.92
N VAL A 343 3.18 9.26 14.16
CA VAL A 343 3.19 7.93 14.80
C VAL A 343 3.60 7.92 16.27
N ASP A 344 4.20 8.99 16.79
CA ASP A 344 4.61 9.07 18.20
C ASP A 344 3.38 9.03 19.14
N PRO A 345 3.24 8.02 20.02
CA PRO A 345 2.07 7.86 20.89
C PRO A 345 1.83 9.02 21.86
N THR A 346 2.82 9.89 22.09
CA THR A 346 2.72 11.05 22.97
C THR A 346 2.17 12.31 22.28
N THR A 347 2.18 12.35 20.95
CA THR A 347 1.69 13.50 20.16
C THR A 347 0.17 13.65 20.28
N ARG A 348 -0.28 14.91 20.34
CA ARG A 348 -1.68 15.31 20.49
C ARG A 348 -2.16 16.10 19.28
N ALA A 349 -3.47 16.31 19.18
CA ALA A 349 -4.08 17.06 18.08
C ALA A 349 -3.50 18.49 17.90
N GLU A 350 -3.14 19.16 19.00
CA GLU A 350 -2.59 20.52 19.02
C GLU A 350 -1.16 20.62 18.49
N ASP A 351 -0.45 19.51 18.33
CA ASP A 351 0.89 19.47 17.75
C ASP A 351 0.90 19.61 16.23
N PHE A 352 -0.28 19.65 15.60
CA PHE A 352 -0.46 19.74 14.15
C PHE A 352 -1.23 20.99 13.73
N ALA A 353 -0.69 21.68 12.72
CA ALA A 353 -1.38 22.70 11.95
C ALA A 353 -2.09 22.07 10.75
N ARG A 354 -3.18 22.69 10.31
CA ARG A 354 -3.94 22.31 9.10
C ARG A 354 -4.29 23.56 8.30
N PRO A 355 -4.19 23.53 6.96
CA PRO A 355 -3.60 22.45 6.15
C PRO A 355 -2.06 22.40 6.30
N GLY A 356 -1.42 21.36 5.77
CA GLY A 356 0.06 21.23 5.73
C GLY A 356 0.58 20.29 4.63
N HIS A 357 1.88 19.99 4.62
CA HIS A 357 2.55 19.35 3.48
C HIS A 357 2.68 17.83 3.57
N VAL A 358 2.21 17.21 4.66
CA VAL A 358 2.11 15.75 4.80
C VAL A 358 0.66 15.33 4.68
N PHE A 359 0.39 14.28 3.90
CA PHE A 359 -0.95 13.80 3.58
C PHE A 359 -1.25 12.45 4.26
N PRO A 360 -1.90 12.42 5.43
CA PRO A 360 -2.20 11.16 6.08
C PRO A 360 -3.35 10.43 5.38
N LEU A 361 -3.24 9.10 5.33
CA LEU A 361 -4.23 8.19 4.76
C LEU A 361 -4.77 7.28 5.86
N ARG A 362 -6.09 7.10 5.90
CA ARG A 362 -6.74 6.19 6.84
C ARG A 362 -6.76 4.77 6.26
N ALA A 363 -6.07 3.84 6.91
CA ALA A 363 -6.17 2.43 6.60
C ALA A 363 -7.55 1.86 7.00
N HIS A 364 -8.02 0.88 6.24
CA HIS A 364 -9.19 0.08 6.60
C HIS A 364 -9.02 -0.57 7.98
N PRO A 365 -10.06 -0.63 8.85
CA PRO A 365 -9.95 -1.21 10.19
C PRO A 365 -9.49 -2.67 10.20
N ASP A 366 -9.93 -3.46 9.21
CA ASP A 366 -9.50 -4.86 9.01
C ASP A 366 -8.16 -5.01 8.26
N GLY A 367 -7.42 -3.91 8.07
CA GLY A 367 -6.15 -3.91 7.35
C GLY A 367 -6.28 -4.47 5.94
N ILE A 368 -5.26 -5.22 5.49
CA ILE A 368 -5.17 -5.71 4.11
C ILE A 368 -6.28 -6.74 3.79
N LEU A 369 -6.85 -7.36 4.81
CA LEU A 369 -7.94 -8.33 4.69
C LEU A 369 -9.28 -7.67 4.37
N GLY A 370 -9.46 -6.41 4.76
CA GLY A 370 -10.63 -5.62 4.40
C GLY A 370 -10.47 -4.88 3.07
N ARG A 371 -9.27 -4.36 2.80
CA ARG A 371 -8.94 -3.67 1.54
C ARG A 371 -7.52 -3.99 1.08
N ARG A 372 -7.37 -4.47 -0.15
CA ARG A 372 -6.09 -4.81 -0.77
C ARG A 372 -5.40 -3.59 -1.40
N GLY A 373 -5.14 -2.54 -0.61
CA GLY A 373 -4.42 -1.34 -1.06
C GLY A 373 -3.04 -1.20 -0.40
N HIS A 374 -2.19 -0.32 -0.95
CA HIS A 374 -0.87 -0.02 -0.40
C HIS A 374 -0.95 0.59 1.00
N THR A 375 -1.96 1.43 1.27
CA THR A 375 -2.23 2.00 2.59
C THR A 375 -2.36 0.91 3.67
N GLU A 376 -3.23 -0.08 3.43
CA GLU A 376 -3.43 -1.19 4.35
C GLU A 376 -2.21 -2.10 4.44
N ALA A 377 -1.57 -2.39 3.29
CA ALA A 377 -0.39 -3.25 3.24
C ALA A 377 0.78 -2.65 4.03
N ALA A 378 0.99 -1.34 3.94
CA ALA A 378 2.06 -0.66 4.67
C ALA A 378 1.82 -0.69 6.19
N VAL A 379 0.59 -0.38 6.64
CA VAL A 379 0.23 -0.43 8.07
C VAL A 379 0.31 -1.86 8.63
N ASP A 380 -0.23 -2.85 7.90
CA ASP A 380 -0.17 -4.26 8.32
C ASP A 380 1.27 -4.77 8.39
N LEU A 381 2.14 -4.36 7.47
CA LEU A 381 3.55 -4.73 7.53
C LEU A 381 4.24 -4.15 8.77
N MET A 382 3.94 -2.91 9.17
CA MET A 382 4.47 -2.32 10.40
C MET A 382 3.98 -3.07 11.64
N HIS A 383 2.69 -3.40 11.70
CA HIS A 383 2.12 -4.22 12.78
C HIS A 383 2.81 -5.59 12.88
N LEU A 384 2.96 -6.31 11.76
CA LEU A 384 3.64 -7.60 11.74
C LEU A 384 5.11 -7.49 12.15
N ALA A 385 5.75 -6.34 11.92
CA ALA A 385 7.11 -6.05 12.32
C ALA A 385 7.25 -5.62 13.80
N GLY A 386 6.14 -5.41 14.52
CA GLY A 386 6.17 -4.89 15.89
C GLY A 386 6.66 -3.43 15.97
N LEU A 387 6.42 -2.66 14.92
CA LEU A 387 6.72 -1.23 14.84
C LEU A 387 5.46 -0.39 15.10
N GLU A 388 5.64 0.92 15.31
CA GLU A 388 4.51 1.85 15.36
C GLU A 388 3.71 1.78 14.06
N PRO A 389 2.36 1.69 14.12
CA PRO A 389 1.53 1.36 12.97
C PRO A 389 1.29 2.55 12.05
N GLY A 390 2.35 2.95 11.36
CA GLY A 390 2.32 3.97 10.34
C GLY A 390 3.54 3.97 9.44
N ALA A 391 3.35 4.31 8.18
CA ALA A 391 4.40 4.28 7.18
C ALA A 391 4.22 5.38 6.14
N ILE A 392 5.34 5.92 5.66
CA ILE A 392 5.37 6.69 4.42
C ILE A 392 5.03 5.73 3.28
N VAL A 393 4.16 6.18 2.37
CA VAL A 393 3.89 5.53 1.08
C VAL A 393 3.98 6.60 -0.01
N CYS A 394 4.68 6.31 -1.09
CA CYS A 394 4.87 7.24 -2.21
C CYS A 394 5.00 6.43 -3.50
N GLU A 395 4.15 6.73 -4.48
CA GLU A 395 4.10 6.01 -5.76
C GLU A 395 5.42 6.16 -6.52
N VAL A 396 5.91 5.08 -7.13
CA VAL A 396 7.15 5.10 -7.92
C VAL A 396 6.86 5.43 -9.37
N LEU A 397 7.31 6.60 -9.81
CA LEU A 397 7.24 7.04 -11.19
C LEU A 397 8.55 6.75 -11.94
N ASN A 398 8.43 6.54 -13.24
CA ASN A 398 9.57 6.45 -14.15
C ASN A 398 10.00 7.85 -14.65
N ASN A 399 11.07 7.89 -15.44
CA ASN A 399 11.62 9.15 -15.98
C ASN A 399 10.65 9.93 -16.88
N ARG A 400 9.56 9.29 -17.35
CA ARG A 400 8.50 9.94 -18.14
C ARG A 400 7.37 10.48 -17.26
N GLY A 401 7.41 10.22 -15.96
CA GLY A 401 6.33 10.55 -15.01
C GLY A 401 5.16 9.56 -15.04
N GLU A 402 5.34 8.37 -15.63
CA GLU A 402 4.35 7.28 -15.59
C GLU A 402 4.70 6.30 -14.47
N ALA A 403 3.72 5.58 -13.91
CA ALA A 403 3.99 4.57 -12.88
C ALA A 403 4.97 3.49 -13.39
N ALA A 404 6.01 3.22 -12.60
CA ALA A 404 7.00 2.19 -12.92
C ALA A 404 6.42 0.78 -12.72
N ARG A 405 6.62 -0.11 -13.70
CA ARG A 405 5.98 -1.44 -13.73
C ARG A 405 6.94 -2.53 -14.20
N GLY A 406 6.65 -3.79 -13.84
CA GLY A 406 7.29 -4.97 -14.42
C GLY A 406 8.83 -4.95 -14.34
N GLU A 407 9.50 -5.12 -15.49
CA GLU A 407 10.97 -5.11 -15.57
C GLU A 407 11.59 -3.78 -15.11
N GLU A 408 10.94 -2.65 -15.36
CA GLU A 408 11.43 -1.32 -14.96
C GLU A 408 11.49 -1.19 -13.44
N LEU A 409 10.41 -1.57 -12.75
CA LEU A 409 10.36 -1.58 -11.29
C LEU A 409 11.45 -2.48 -10.69
N CYS A 410 11.66 -3.66 -11.28
CA CYS A 410 12.71 -4.59 -10.82
C CYS A 410 14.12 -3.99 -10.97
N MET A 411 14.37 -3.24 -12.06
CA MET A 411 15.66 -2.55 -12.26
C MET A 411 15.86 -1.43 -11.24
N LEU A 412 14.82 -0.65 -10.93
CA LEU A 412 14.87 0.38 -9.89
C LEU A 412 15.14 -0.24 -8.51
N ALA A 413 14.39 -1.27 -8.15
CA ALA A 413 14.56 -2.04 -6.91
C ALA A 413 16.02 -2.53 -6.73
N GLN A 414 16.60 -3.13 -7.78
CA GLN A 414 18.00 -3.56 -7.77
C GLN A 414 18.99 -2.40 -7.65
N THR A 415 18.73 -1.30 -8.36
CA THR A 415 19.58 -0.09 -8.32
C THR A 415 19.60 0.53 -6.92
N TRP A 416 18.46 0.50 -6.23
CA TRP A 416 18.33 1.04 -4.87
C TRP A 416 18.69 0.06 -3.77
N GLY A 417 18.90 -1.24 -4.09
CA GLY A 417 19.06 -2.29 -3.09
C GLY A 417 17.78 -2.61 -2.29
N ILE A 418 16.62 -2.17 -2.79
CA ILE A 418 15.31 -2.29 -2.15
C ILE A 418 14.59 -3.50 -2.74
N GLY A 419 13.96 -4.31 -1.89
CA GLY A 419 13.20 -5.49 -2.35
C GLY A 419 11.71 -5.18 -2.49
N ILE A 420 11.03 -5.97 -3.32
CA ILE A 420 9.62 -5.81 -3.66
C ILE A 420 8.77 -6.85 -2.90
N LEU A 421 7.80 -6.39 -2.12
CA LEU A 421 6.76 -7.22 -1.53
C LEU A 421 5.46 -7.00 -2.32
N THR A 422 4.70 -8.07 -2.61
CA THR A 422 3.40 -7.90 -3.27
C THR A 422 2.25 -7.87 -2.25
N VAL A 423 1.24 -7.05 -2.51
CA VAL A 423 -0.03 -7.00 -1.75
C VAL A 423 -0.64 -8.39 -1.64
N ALA A 424 -0.66 -9.16 -2.73
CA ALA A 424 -1.15 -10.54 -2.73
C ALA A 424 -0.37 -11.47 -1.78
N THR A 425 0.95 -11.35 -1.74
CA THR A 425 1.81 -12.16 -0.84
C THR A 425 1.56 -11.80 0.61
N LEU A 426 1.48 -10.50 0.93
CA LEU A 426 1.19 -10.03 2.28
C LEU A 426 -0.23 -10.41 2.72
N HIS A 427 -1.23 -10.28 1.84
CA HIS A 427 -2.61 -10.66 2.12
C HIS A 427 -2.71 -12.16 2.44
N ARG A 428 -2.11 -13.01 1.62
CA ARG A 428 -2.07 -14.46 1.88
C ARG A 428 -1.38 -14.77 3.20
N TYR A 429 -0.23 -14.14 3.47
CA TYR A 429 0.48 -14.33 4.74
C TYR A 429 -0.39 -13.93 5.94
N ARG A 430 -1.10 -12.80 5.86
CA ARG A 430 -2.04 -12.35 6.89
C ARG A 430 -3.20 -13.33 7.10
N GLN A 431 -3.74 -13.93 6.03
CA GLN A 431 -4.76 -14.97 6.16
C GLN A 431 -4.23 -16.23 6.87
N GLU A 432 -3.00 -16.65 6.53
CA GLU A 432 -2.34 -17.81 7.11
C GLU A 432 -1.93 -17.59 8.59
N HIS A 433 -1.68 -16.33 8.99
CA HIS A 433 -1.18 -15.94 10.33
C HIS A 433 -2.16 -15.01 11.08
N LEU A 434 -3.46 -15.11 10.81
CA LEU A 434 -4.48 -14.28 11.44
C LEU A 434 -4.57 -14.53 12.96
N VAL A 435 -4.31 -15.77 13.39
CA VAL A 435 -4.35 -16.17 14.80
C VAL A 435 -3.00 -16.71 15.24
N SER A 436 -2.65 -16.45 16.49
CA SER A 436 -1.50 -17.00 17.18
C SER A 436 -1.96 -18.00 18.24
N PHE A 437 -1.28 -19.14 18.36
CA PHE A 437 -1.49 -20.06 19.47
C PHE A 437 -0.86 -19.47 20.74
N VAL A 438 -1.62 -19.46 21.84
CA VAL A 438 -1.18 -18.86 23.12
C VAL A 438 -0.92 -19.93 24.17
N ALA A 439 -1.88 -20.83 24.41
CA ALA A 439 -1.77 -21.85 25.45
C ALA A 439 -2.67 -23.06 25.17
N GLU A 440 -2.33 -24.20 25.77
CA GLU A 440 -3.16 -25.40 25.82
C GLU A 440 -3.25 -25.91 27.28
N THR A 441 -4.43 -26.38 27.68
CA THR A 441 -4.65 -27.02 28.99
C THR A 441 -5.71 -28.12 28.89
N GLN A 442 -5.82 -28.95 29.94
CA GLN A 442 -6.89 -29.93 30.08
C GLN A 442 -8.13 -29.25 30.69
N LEU A 443 -9.29 -29.54 30.13
CA LEU A 443 -10.59 -29.06 30.59
C LEU A 443 -11.52 -30.25 30.84
N PRO A 444 -11.50 -30.81 32.07
CA PRO A 444 -12.48 -31.81 32.49
C PRO A 444 -13.88 -31.19 32.52
N THR A 445 -14.80 -31.79 31.77
CA THR A 445 -16.23 -31.43 31.75
C THR A 445 -17.06 -32.64 32.17
N ALA A 446 -18.39 -32.47 32.27
CA ALA A 446 -19.28 -33.60 32.53
C ALA A 446 -19.32 -34.60 31.37
N GLU A 447 -19.10 -34.13 30.14
CA GLU A 447 -19.19 -34.91 28.91
C GLU A 447 -17.89 -35.67 28.61
N ALA A 448 -16.74 -35.00 28.73
CA ALA A 448 -15.41 -35.56 28.45
C ALA A 448 -14.29 -34.70 29.05
N ASN A 449 -13.05 -35.19 29.00
CA ASN A 449 -11.88 -34.36 29.27
C ASN A 449 -11.33 -33.80 27.95
N PHE A 450 -11.59 -32.51 27.69
CA PHE A 450 -11.18 -31.84 26.46
C PHE A 450 -9.79 -31.23 26.60
N ARG A 451 -9.04 -31.16 25.49
CA ARG A 451 -7.93 -30.22 25.37
C ARG A 451 -8.48 -28.85 24.98
N LEU A 452 -8.32 -27.87 25.85
CA LEU A 452 -8.67 -26.48 25.58
C LEU A 452 -7.45 -25.74 25.03
N ARG A 453 -7.51 -25.29 23.78
CA ARG A 453 -6.51 -24.41 23.16
C ARG A 453 -7.04 -22.97 23.12
N HIS A 454 -6.17 -22.04 23.48
CA HIS A 454 -6.38 -20.61 23.35
C HIS A 454 -5.60 -20.09 22.15
N TYR A 455 -6.31 -19.37 21.28
CA TYR A 455 -5.74 -18.60 20.18
C TYR A 455 -6.07 -17.13 20.34
N ARG A 456 -5.20 -16.25 19.87
CA ARG A 456 -5.42 -14.80 19.87
C ARG A 456 -5.26 -14.24 18.48
N ASP A 457 -6.22 -13.43 18.06
CA ASP A 457 -6.13 -12.65 16.82
C ASP A 457 -4.90 -11.73 16.86
N THR A 458 -4.09 -11.74 15.80
CA THR A 458 -2.84 -10.97 15.75
C THR A 458 -3.04 -9.47 15.58
N HIS A 459 -4.25 -9.04 15.19
CA HIS A 459 -4.60 -7.64 14.95
C HIS A 459 -5.55 -7.10 16.01
N THR A 460 -6.67 -7.78 16.23
CA THR A 460 -7.74 -7.33 17.14
C THR A 460 -7.53 -7.77 18.59
N HIS A 461 -6.54 -8.64 18.84
CA HIS A 461 -6.29 -9.28 20.13
C HIS A 461 -7.49 -10.06 20.70
N GLN A 462 -8.52 -10.32 19.90
CA GLN A 462 -9.66 -11.14 20.31
C GLN A 462 -9.22 -12.57 20.60
N ASP A 463 -9.77 -13.12 21.68
CA ASP A 463 -9.47 -14.48 22.10
C ASP A 463 -10.47 -15.49 21.48
N TYR A 464 -9.93 -16.57 20.93
CA TYR A 464 -10.67 -17.73 20.46
C TYR A 464 -10.33 -18.95 21.31
N LEU A 465 -11.33 -19.77 21.59
CA LEU A 465 -11.15 -21.01 22.33
C LEU A 465 -11.53 -22.20 21.46
N ALA A 466 -10.70 -23.23 21.49
CA ALA A 466 -10.92 -24.48 20.78
C ALA A 466 -10.93 -25.64 21.78
N LEU A 467 -12.04 -26.37 21.87
CA LEU A 467 -12.17 -27.57 22.68
C LEU A 467 -12.01 -28.78 21.77
N LEU A 468 -10.92 -29.53 21.96
CA LEU A 468 -10.55 -30.69 21.15
C LEU A 468 -10.72 -31.97 21.95
N LEU A 469 -11.27 -33.00 21.31
CA LEU A 469 -11.31 -34.37 21.86
C LEU A 469 -10.76 -35.36 20.83
N GLY A 470 -10.00 -36.36 21.29
CA GLY A 470 -9.43 -37.42 20.47
C GLY A 470 -7.93 -37.65 20.72
N ASP A 471 -7.49 -38.88 20.47
CA ASP A 471 -6.09 -39.33 20.63
C ASP A 471 -5.24 -38.84 19.44
N GLY A 472 -4.45 -37.78 19.64
CA GLY A 472 -3.51 -37.26 18.62
C GLY A 472 -3.94 -35.96 17.94
N ASP A 473 -3.53 -35.74 16.70
CA ASP A 473 -4.06 -34.64 15.87
C ASP A 473 -5.43 -35.03 15.29
N LEU A 474 -6.24 -34.04 14.93
CA LEU A 474 -7.56 -34.27 14.33
C LEU A 474 -7.46 -34.55 12.81
N THR A 475 -6.27 -34.85 12.28
CA THR A 475 -6.05 -35.06 10.83
C THR A 475 -6.43 -36.48 10.39
N GLY A 476 -6.65 -36.68 9.09
CA GLY A 476 -7.14 -37.94 8.54
C GLY A 476 -8.65 -37.91 8.32
N GLU A 477 -9.40 -38.75 9.04
CA GLU A 477 -10.86 -38.77 8.94
C GLU A 477 -11.47 -37.46 9.43
N ALA A 478 -12.44 -36.94 8.66
CA ALA A 478 -13.09 -35.66 8.92
C ALA A 478 -13.72 -35.63 10.33
N PRO A 479 -13.19 -34.82 11.26
CA PRO A 479 -13.70 -34.76 12.62
C PRO A 479 -15.08 -34.08 12.65
N LEU A 480 -15.85 -34.36 13.71
CA LEU A 480 -17.07 -33.63 13.99
C LEU A 480 -16.71 -32.24 14.54
N VAL A 481 -17.16 -31.19 13.84
CA VAL A 481 -16.78 -29.80 14.14
C VAL A 481 -18.01 -28.95 14.44
N ARG A 482 -17.93 -28.12 15.48
CA ARG A 482 -18.91 -27.08 15.80
C ARG A 482 -18.23 -25.72 15.80
N LEU A 483 -18.67 -24.83 14.89
CA LEU A 483 -18.41 -23.39 15.03
C LEU A 483 -19.49 -22.78 15.90
N HIS A 484 -19.20 -22.52 17.17
CA HIS A 484 -20.12 -21.91 18.12
C HIS A 484 -19.88 -20.40 18.23
N SER A 485 -20.90 -19.60 17.96
CA SER A 485 -20.81 -18.14 18.17
C SER A 485 -21.18 -17.87 19.63
N ALA A 486 -20.28 -17.22 20.36
CA ALA A 486 -20.45 -16.89 21.78
C ALA A 486 -21.78 -16.18 22.03
N CYS A 487 -22.44 -16.56 23.12
CA CYS A 487 -23.71 -15.98 23.54
C CYS A 487 -23.77 -15.95 25.07
N THR A 488 -23.25 -14.90 25.69
CA THR A 488 -23.22 -14.65 27.14
C THR A 488 -24.59 -14.93 27.79
N THR A 489 -25.66 -14.36 27.24
CA THR A 489 -27.02 -14.55 27.79
C THR A 489 -27.50 -16.00 27.72
N GLY A 490 -27.12 -16.74 26.69
CA GLY A 490 -27.49 -18.14 26.51
C GLY A 490 -26.53 -19.08 27.23
N ASP A 491 -25.28 -19.10 26.80
CA ASP A 491 -24.25 -20.03 27.23
C ASP A 491 -23.99 -19.98 28.75
N ILE A 492 -23.91 -18.77 29.33
CA ILE A 492 -23.59 -18.55 30.76
C ILE A 492 -24.86 -18.53 31.61
N PHE A 493 -25.87 -17.73 31.22
CA PHE A 493 -27.06 -17.49 32.05
C PHE A 493 -28.27 -18.36 31.69
N GLY A 494 -28.21 -19.20 30.66
CA GLY A 494 -29.29 -20.11 30.30
C GLY A 494 -30.55 -19.44 29.75
N SER A 495 -30.40 -18.28 29.08
CA SER A 495 -31.55 -17.58 28.49
C SER A 495 -32.34 -18.48 27.55
N GLN A 496 -33.65 -18.56 27.78
CA GLN A 496 -34.60 -19.31 26.95
C GLN A 496 -35.07 -18.52 25.72
N ARG A 497 -34.65 -17.24 25.57
CA ARG A 497 -34.92 -16.43 24.35
C ARG A 497 -34.14 -16.93 23.13
N CYS A 498 -33.11 -17.77 23.33
CA CYS A 498 -32.35 -18.39 22.26
C CYS A 498 -32.14 -19.88 22.53
N ASP A 499 -31.51 -20.57 21.59
CA ASP A 499 -31.19 -21.99 21.65
C ASP A 499 -29.68 -22.26 21.77
N CYS A 500 -28.88 -21.22 22.04
CA CYS A 500 -27.42 -21.27 22.00
C CYS A 500 -26.83 -22.28 23.00
N GLN A 501 -27.29 -22.26 24.26
CA GLN A 501 -26.76 -23.16 25.29
C GLN A 501 -27.04 -24.63 24.97
N ALA A 502 -28.29 -24.94 24.60
CA ALA A 502 -28.68 -26.29 24.21
C ALA A 502 -27.91 -26.79 22.98
N GLN A 503 -27.67 -25.92 21.99
CA GLN A 503 -26.81 -26.25 20.85
C GLN A 503 -25.36 -26.54 21.29
N MET A 504 -24.78 -25.75 22.19
CA MET A 504 -23.41 -25.95 22.67
C MET A 504 -23.27 -27.28 23.41
N GLN A 505 -24.17 -27.54 24.37
CA GLN A 505 -24.18 -28.78 25.15
C GLN A 505 -24.39 -30.01 24.26
N THR A 506 -25.36 -29.96 23.33
CA THR A 506 -25.60 -31.06 22.38
C THR A 506 -24.38 -31.32 21.51
N ALA A 507 -23.70 -30.26 21.05
CA ALA A 507 -22.47 -30.39 20.28
C ALA A 507 -21.34 -31.06 21.07
N LEU A 508 -21.12 -30.64 22.33
CA LEU A 508 -20.11 -31.26 23.21
C LEU A 508 -20.43 -32.73 23.49
N GLN A 509 -21.69 -33.07 23.76
CA GLN A 509 -22.15 -34.44 23.96
C GLN A 509 -21.93 -35.32 22.73
N ARG A 510 -22.23 -34.81 21.53
CA ARG A 510 -21.99 -35.55 20.27
C ARG A 510 -20.50 -35.76 20.01
N ILE A 511 -19.67 -34.75 20.26
CA ILE A 511 -18.21 -34.87 20.16
C ILE A 511 -17.70 -35.92 21.17
N ALA A 512 -18.20 -35.89 22.40
CA ALA A 512 -17.85 -36.86 23.44
C ALA A 512 -18.24 -38.29 23.07
N ALA A 513 -19.47 -38.48 22.57
CA ALA A 513 -19.97 -39.78 22.13
C ALA A 513 -19.16 -40.36 20.96
N GLU A 514 -18.66 -39.51 20.07
CA GLU A 514 -17.80 -39.91 18.96
C GLU A 514 -16.34 -40.11 19.39
N GLY A 515 -15.93 -39.53 20.52
CA GLY A 515 -14.56 -39.57 21.02
C GLY A 515 -13.57 -38.73 20.21
N ARG A 516 -14.03 -38.04 19.15
CA ARG A 516 -13.18 -37.26 18.24
C ARG A 516 -13.94 -36.04 17.70
N GLY A 517 -13.42 -34.84 17.96
CA GLY A 517 -14.03 -33.64 17.41
C GLY A 517 -13.48 -32.33 17.95
N LEU A 518 -14.07 -31.23 17.47
CA LEU A 518 -13.66 -29.87 17.75
C LEU A 518 -14.88 -28.96 17.96
N LEU A 519 -14.90 -28.21 19.05
CA LEU A 519 -15.77 -27.04 19.19
C LEU A 519 -14.92 -25.77 19.20
N LEU A 520 -15.14 -24.88 18.23
CA LEU A 520 -14.57 -23.53 18.20
C LEU A 520 -15.57 -22.54 18.79
N TYR A 521 -15.20 -21.91 19.90
CA TYR A 521 -15.95 -20.85 20.56
C TYR A 521 -15.46 -19.49 20.04
N LEU A 522 -16.29 -18.85 19.20
CA LEU A 522 -15.96 -17.64 18.46
C LEU A 522 -16.55 -16.40 19.17
N PRO A 523 -15.78 -15.32 19.39
CA PRO A 523 -16.22 -14.10 20.11
C PRO A 523 -17.18 -13.23 19.26
N GLN A 524 -18.32 -13.79 18.88
CA GLN A 524 -19.27 -13.22 17.93
C GLN A 524 -20.65 -12.93 18.57
N GLU A 525 -20.61 -12.35 19.77
CA GLU A 525 -21.82 -12.00 20.53
C GLU A 525 -22.76 -11.10 19.70
N GLY A 526 -24.06 -11.33 19.83
CA GLY A 526 -25.06 -10.49 19.16
C GLY A 526 -24.99 -10.52 17.64
N ARG A 527 -24.38 -11.56 17.02
CA ARG A 527 -24.05 -11.60 15.59
C ARG A 527 -22.92 -10.64 15.20
N GLY A 528 -21.97 -10.44 16.10
CA GLY A 528 -20.78 -9.63 15.88
C GLY A 528 -20.92 -8.16 16.29
N ILE A 529 -22.09 -7.73 16.80
CA ILE A 529 -22.31 -6.36 17.32
C ILE A 529 -21.96 -6.22 18.80
N GLY A 530 -21.57 -7.32 19.45
CA GLY A 530 -21.20 -7.35 20.86
C GLY A 530 -22.39 -7.41 21.82
N LEU A 531 -22.09 -7.54 23.11
CA LEU A 531 -23.11 -7.68 24.16
C LEU A 531 -23.97 -6.42 24.30
N SER A 532 -23.34 -5.23 24.27
CA SER A 532 -24.06 -3.96 24.40
C SER A 532 -25.09 -3.77 23.29
N GLY A 533 -24.68 -3.95 22.02
CA GLY A 533 -25.58 -3.83 20.87
C GLY A 533 -26.72 -4.86 20.92
N LYS A 534 -26.45 -6.08 21.38
CA LYS A 534 -27.48 -7.11 21.60
C LYS A 534 -28.52 -6.70 22.65
N LEU A 535 -28.08 -6.13 23.78
CA LEU A 535 -29.02 -5.72 24.83
C LEU A 535 -29.85 -4.52 24.38
N GLN A 536 -29.25 -3.58 23.64
CA GLN A 536 -29.98 -2.47 23.03
C GLN A 536 -31.03 -2.96 22.02
N SER A 537 -30.71 -3.96 21.19
CA SER A 537 -31.69 -4.52 20.25
C SER A 537 -32.82 -5.28 20.94
N TYR A 538 -32.56 -5.90 22.11
CA TYR A 538 -33.63 -6.47 22.93
C TYR A 538 -34.62 -5.42 23.45
N VAL A 539 -34.13 -4.25 23.88
CA VAL A 539 -35.00 -3.15 24.32
C VAL A 539 -35.94 -2.71 23.20
N LEU A 540 -35.43 -2.61 21.96
CA LEU A 540 -36.26 -2.29 20.80
C LEU A 540 -37.23 -3.43 20.45
N GLN A 541 -36.80 -4.69 20.55
CA GLN A 541 -37.68 -5.83 20.31
C GLN A 541 -38.84 -5.91 21.31
N GLU A 542 -38.61 -5.54 22.58
CA GLU A 542 -39.66 -5.41 23.59
C GLU A 542 -40.66 -4.30 23.28
N GLN A 543 -40.30 -3.36 22.41
CA GLN A 543 -41.18 -2.30 21.88
C GLN A 543 -41.90 -2.72 20.59
N GLY A 544 -41.69 -3.96 20.12
CA GLY A 544 -42.39 -4.55 18.98
C GLY A 544 -41.60 -4.58 17.66
N TYR A 545 -40.38 -4.06 17.64
CA TYR A 545 -39.50 -4.16 16.46
C TYR A 545 -39.00 -5.59 16.26
N ASP A 546 -38.82 -6.02 15.01
CA ASP A 546 -38.13 -7.28 14.75
C ASP A 546 -36.60 -7.13 14.94
N THR A 547 -35.86 -8.25 14.83
CA THR A 547 -34.40 -8.24 15.04
C THR A 547 -33.65 -7.42 13.98
N VAL A 548 -34.17 -7.35 12.76
CA VAL A 548 -33.55 -6.61 11.64
C VAL A 548 -33.80 -5.12 11.84
N GLU A 549 -35.05 -4.73 12.08
CA GLU A 549 -35.46 -3.34 12.32
C GLU A 549 -34.71 -2.72 13.51
N ALA A 550 -34.59 -3.48 14.60
CA ALA A 550 -33.85 -3.03 15.78
C ALA A 550 -32.37 -2.77 15.48
N ASN A 551 -31.72 -3.60 14.65
CA ASN A 551 -30.32 -3.42 14.27
C ASN A 551 -30.15 -2.22 13.33
N GLU A 552 -31.03 -2.06 12.34
CA GLU A 552 -31.01 -0.92 11.42
C GLU A 552 -31.17 0.41 12.16
N GLN A 553 -32.08 0.47 13.15
CA GLN A 553 -32.30 1.67 13.96
C GLN A 553 -31.09 2.02 14.84
N LEU A 554 -30.33 1.01 15.27
CA LEU A 554 -29.09 1.19 16.04
C LEU A 554 -27.85 1.44 15.15
N GLY A 555 -28.02 1.45 13.82
CA GLY A 555 -26.92 1.62 12.87
C GLY A 555 -26.00 0.40 12.73
N TYR A 556 -26.48 -0.79 13.15
CA TYR A 556 -25.72 -2.03 13.04
C TYR A 556 -26.08 -2.81 11.78
N PRO A 557 -25.11 -3.54 11.18
CA PRO A 557 -25.44 -4.49 10.12
C PRO A 557 -26.28 -5.65 10.67
N VAL A 558 -27.09 -6.25 9.79
CA VAL A 558 -27.95 -7.41 10.14
C VAL A 558 -27.14 -8.60 10.69
N ASP A 559 -25.92 -8.79 10.19
CA ASP A 559 -25.02 -9.87 10.62
C ASP A 559 -23.54 -9.56 10.33
N ALA A 560 -22.81 -9.11 11.36
CA ALA A 560 -21.39 -8.73 11.32
C ALA A 560 -20.41 -9.90 11.52
N ARG A 561 -20.87 -11.17 11.53
CA ARG A 561 -19.99 -12.30 11.85
C ARG A 561 -18.91 -12.55 10.80
N SER A 562 -17.67 -12.71 11.26
CA SER A 562 -16.53 -13.14 10.43
C SER A 562 -16.03 -14.52 10.85
N TYR A 563 -15.85 -15.43 9.90
CA TYR A 563 -15.34 -16.79 10.15
C TYR A 563 -13.84 -16.94 9.83
N ALA A 564 -13.15 -15.84 9.54
CA ALA A 564 -11.73 -15.87 9.20
C ALA A 564 -10.86 -16.46 10.32
N GLY A 565 -11.09 -16.06 11.58
CA GLY A 565 -10.39 -16.65 12.73
C GLY A 565 -10.65 -18.16 12.88
N ALA A 566 -11.88 -18.61 12.63
CA ALA A 566 -12.22 -20.03 12.63
C ALA A 566 -11.44 -20.79 11.55
N LEU A 567 -11.39 -20.26 10.33
CA LEU A 567 -10.61 -20.81 9.22
C LEU A 567 -9.12 -20.89 9.55
N ALA A 568 -8.55 -19.81 10.09
CA ALA A 568 -7.14 -19.78 10.47
C ALA A 568 -6.81 -20.84 11.53
N ILE A 569 -7.70 -21.04 12.53
CA ILE A 569 -7.54 -22.11 13.52
C ILE A 569 -7.64 -23.50 12.88
N LEU A 570 -8.61 -23.72 11.98
CA LEU A 570 -8.75 -25.01 11.28
C LEU A 570 -7.50 -25.34 10.44
N HIS A 571 -6.96 -24.36 9.72
CA HIS A 571 -5.71 -24.50 8.96
C HIS A 571 -4.51 -24.74 9.86
N HIS A 572 -4.40 -24.04 10.99
CA HIS A 572 -3.37 -24.31 12.00
C HIS A 572 -3.46 -25.73 12.58
N LEU A 573 -4.68 -26.26 12.74
CA LEU A 573 -4.93 -27.65 13.12
C LEU A 573 -4.78 -28.64 11.95
N GLN A 574 -4.40 -28.15 10.76
CA GLN A 574 -4.21 -28.94 9.53
C GLN A 574 -5.46 -29.69 9.06
N LEU A 575 -6.65 -29.16 9.40
CA LEU A 575 -7.92 -29.73 8.97
C LEU A 575 -8.26 -29.24 7.57
N ARG A 576 -8.45 -30.18 6.64
CA ARG A 576 -8.87 -29.89 5.25
C ARG A 576 -10.29 -30.35 4.95
N SER A 577 -10.86 -31.21 5.79
CA SER A 577 -12.22 -31.70 5.69
C SER A 577 -12.85 -31.79 7.08
N VAL A 578 -14.13 -31.46 7.19
CA VAL A 578 -14.87 -31.47 8.47
C VAL A 578 -16.31 -31.91 8.28
N ARG A 579 -16.87 -32.57 9.31
CA ARG A 579 -18.31 -32.77 9.48
C ARG A 579 -18.87 -31.67 10.35
N LEU A 580 -19.43 -30.64 9.73
CA LEU A 580 -19.83 -29.40 10.40
C LEU A 580 -21.25 -29.49 10.97
N MET A 581 -21.35 -29.42 12.30
CA MET A 581 -22.61 -29.30 13.04
C MET A 581 -23.23 -27.89 12.90
N THR A 582 -24.06 -27.69 11.88
CA THR A 582 -24.66 -26.39 11.57
C THR A 582 -26.01 -26.46 10.84
N ASN A 583 -26.84 -25.46 11.11
CA ASN A 583 -28.04 -25.14 10.31
C ASN A 583 -27.87 -23.82 9.53
N SER A 584 -26.71 -23.17 9.63
CA SER A 584 -26.42 -21.90 8.96
C SER A 584 -25.67 -22.15 7.65
N PRO A 585 -26.26 -21.80 6.49
CA PRO A 585 -25.58 -21.88 5.20
C PRO A 585 -24.32 -21.02 5.14
N ARG A 586 -24.34 -19.83 5.76
CA ARG A 586 -23.20 -18.90 5.81
C ARG A 586 -21.95 -19.52 6.42
N LYS A 587 -22.08 -20.38 7.44
CA LYS A 587 -20.95 -21.12 8.03
C LYS A 587 -20.37 -22.15 7.07
N ILE A 588 -21.24 -22.83 6.31
CA ILE A 588 -20.84 -23.83 5.31
C ILE A 588 -20.07 -23.11 4.19
N GLN A 589 -20.67 -22.06 3.64
CA GLN A 589 -20.10 -21.28 2.55
C GLN A 589 -18.73 -20.69 2.92
N ALA A 590 -18.62 -20.07 4.10
CA ALA A 590 -17.36 -19.51 4.56
C ALA A 590 -16.24 -20.56 4.66
N LEU A 591 -16.55 -21.78 5.13
CA LEU A 591 -15.55 -22.85 5.19
C LEU A 591 -15.15 -23.37 3.79
N ILE A 592 -16.12 -23.52 2.88
CA ILE A 592 -15.86 -23.95 1.49
C ILE A 592 -14.98 -22.92 0.76
N GLU A 593 -15.31 -21.64 0.87
CA GLU A 593 -14.52 -20.54 0.29
C GLU A 593 -13.11 -20.47 0.89
N GLY A 594 -12.98 -20.82 2.17
CA GLY A 594 -11.69 -20.95 2.86
C GLY A 594 -10.92 -22.25 2.56
N GLY A 595 -11.36 -23.05 1.58
CA GLY A 595 -10.67 -24.24 1.11
C GLY A 595 -10.89 -25.51 1.97
N ILE A 596 -11.92 -25.52 2.81
CA ILE A 596 -12.28 -26.66 3.66
C ILE A 596 -13.42 -27.45 3.01
N THR A 597 -13.25 -28.76 2.86
CA THR A 597 -14.35 -29.64 2.44
C THR A 597 -15.33 -29.83 3.60
N VAL A 598 -16.61 -29.54 3.37
CA VAL A 598 -17.63 -29.57 4.42
C VAL A 598 -18.70 -30.61 4.12
N GLU A 599 -18.88 -31.56 5.04
CA GLU A 599 -20.09 -32.36 5.15
C GLU A 599 -20.99 -31.74 6.23
N ARG A 600 -22.26 -31.46 5.92
CA ARG A 600 -23.18 -30.86 6.89
C ARG A 600 -23.78 -31.92 7.80
N VAL A 601 -23.68 -31.72 9.12
CA VAL A 601 -24.42 -32.45 10.15
C VAL A 601 -25.47 -31.51 10.78
N PRO A 602 -26.78 -31.80 10.71
CA PRO A 602 -27.80 -30.97 11.36
C PRO A 602 -27.66 -30.95 12.88
N LEU A 603 -27.88 -29.78 13.48
CA LEU A 603 -27.89 -29.58 14.94
C LEU A 603 -29.13 -28.79 15.32
N GLU A 604 -30.28 -29.47 15.32
CA GLU A 604 -31.59 -28.86 15.61
C GLU A 604 -31.96 -29.07 17.08
N ILE A 605 -32.47 -28.02 17.72
CA ILE A 605 -32.99 -28.04 19.09
C ILE A 605 -34.50 -27.83 18.99
N ALA A 606 -35.26 -28.60 19.77
CA ALA A 606 -36.71 -28.43 19.84
C ALA A 606 -37.07 -26.99 20.29
N PRO A 607 -37.95 -26.29 19.57
CA PRO A 607 -38.42 -24.97 19.99
C PRO A 607 -39.09 -25.03 21.37
N SER A 608 -38.89 -23.96 22.14
CA SER A 608 -39.64 -23.68 23.36
C SER A 608 -40.62 -22.54 23.12
N GLU A 609 -41.53 -22.30 24.05
CA GLU A 609 -42.47 -21.16 23.99
C GLU A 609 -41.73 -19.81 23.84
N HIS A 610 -40.56 -19.68 24.46
CA HIS A 610 -39.81 -18.42 24.52
C HIS A 610 -38.90 -18.11 23.32
N ASN A 611 -38.65 -19.08 22.44
CA ASN A 611 -37.74 -18.91 21.29
C ASN A 611 -38.33 -19.34 19.94
N SER A 612 -39.59 -19.77 19.90
CA SER A 612 -40.30 -20.14 18.67
C SER A 612 -40.23 -19.04 17.61
N VAL A 613 -40.61 -17.81 17.96
CA VAL A 613 -40.56 -16.63 17.08
C VAL A 613 -39.16 -16.40 16.55
N TYR A 614 -38.15 -16.42 17.43
CA TYR A 614 -36.74 -16.24 17.07
C TYR A 614 -36.23 -17.31 16.08
N LEU A 615 -36.64 -18.57 16.26
CA LEU A 615 -36.28 -19.67 15.35
C LEU A 615 -36.97 -19.56 14.00
N HIS A 616 -38.24 -19.13 13.97
CA HIS A 616 -38.95 -18.82 12.73
C HIS A 616 -38.27 -17.68 11.96
N THR A 617 -37.89 -16.58 12.63
CA THR A 617 -37.13 -15.48 12.01
C THR A 617 -35.83 -15.97 11.40
N LYS A 618 -35.05 -16.82 12.12
CA LYS A 618 -33.82 -17.44 11.57
C LYS A 618 -34.09 -18.27 10.32
N SER A 619 -35.18 -19.03 10.29
CA SER A 619 -35.53 -19.87 9.14
C SER A 619 -35.97 -19.04 7.94
N GLN A 620 -36.94 -18.14 8.14
CA GLN A 620 -37.62 -17.42 7.06
C GLN A 620 -36.81 -16.23 6.52
N GLN A 621 -36.23 -15.41 7.40
CA GLN A 621 -35.50 -14.21 6.99
C GLN A 621 -34.00 -14.46 6.79
N MET A 622 -33.43 -15.49 7.41
CA MET A 622 -31.98 -15.74 7.38
C MET A 622 -31.56 -17.06 6.70
N GLY A 623 -32.52 -17.80 6.14
CA GLY A 623 -32.28 -19.01 5.38
C GLY A 623 -31.70 -20.19 6.17
N HIS A 624 -31.88 -20.23 7.49
CA HIS A 624 -31.42 -21.37 8.29
C HIS A 624 -32.17 -22.66 7.90
N LEU A 625 -31.42 -23.76 7.76
CA LEU A 625 -31.92 -25.06 7.29
C LEU A 625 -32.51 -25.88 8.46
N LEU A 626 -33.65 -25.45 8.99
CA LEU A 626 -34.34 -26.10 10.13
C LEU A 626 -35.52 -26.94 9.64
N THR A 627 -35.47 -28.26 9.86
CA THR A 627 -36.56 -29.18 9.48
C THR A 627 -37.59 -29.38 10.60
N ILE A 628 -37.22 -29.14 11.85
CA ILE A 628 -38.11 -29.26 13.01
C ILE A 628 -39.24 -28.21 13.04
N LEU A 629 -39.11 -27.12 12.29
CA LEU A 629 -40.15 -26.08 12.22
C LEU A 629 -41.25 -26.39 11.21
N SER A 630 -41.00 -27.23 10.19
CA SER A 630 -42.02 -27.62 9.20
C SER A 630 -42.99 -28.70 9.70
N THR A 631 -42.62 -29.40 10.79
CA THR A 631 -43.46 -30.43 11.42
C THR A 631 -44.38 -29.87 12.52
N ALA A 632 -44.06 -28.70 13.08
CA ALA A 632 -44.91 -28.01 14.05
C ALA A 632 -46.17 -27.39 13.41
N ASP A 633 -46.09 -26.94 12.15
CA ASP A 633 -47.25 -26.40 11.42
C ASP A 633 -48.33 -27.47 11.15
N HIS A 634 -47.94 -28.74 10.99
CA HIS A 634 -48.90 -29.83 10.82
C HIS A 634 -49.63 -30.20 12.11
N THR A 635 -48.96 -30.14 13.26
CA THR A 635 -49.57 -30.46 14.56
C THR A 635 -50.43 -29.32 15.10
N GLN A 636 -50.10 -28.05 14.79
CA GLN A 636 -50.97 -26.92 15.11
C GLN A 636 -52.23 -26.87 14.21
N ASN A 637 -52.13 -27.23 12.92
CA ASN A 637 -53.32 -27.35 12.06
C ASN A 637 -54.24 -28.51 12.48
N GLU A 638 -53.70 -29.67 12.85
CA GLU A 638 -54.53 -30.79 13.35
C GLU A 638 -55.17 -30.48 14.72
N ALA A 639 -54.48 -29.72 15.59
CA ALA A 639 -55.05 -29.27 16.87
C ALA A 639 -56.17 -28.23 16.66
N LYS A 640 -56.05 -27.35 15.66
CA LYS A 640 -57.08 -26.37 15.27
C LYS A 640 -58.30 -27.06 14.65
N GLU A 641 -58.10 -28.04 13.77
CA GLU A 641 -59.19 -28.83 13.18
C GLU A 641 -59.93 -29.71 14.22
N ARG A 642 -59.22 -30.25 15.22
CA ARG A 642 -59.84 -30.97 16.34
C ARG A 642 -60.62 -30.06 17.28
N HIS A 643 -60.17 -28.81 17.47
CA HIS A 643 -60.88 -27.84 18.28
C HIS A 643 -62.14 -27.31 17.57
N GLU A 644 -62.10 -27.14 16.24
CA GLU A 644 -63.27 -26.74 15.45
C GLU A 644 -64.31 -27.86 15.31
N THR A 645 -63.90 -29.12 15.17
CA THR A 645 -64.83 -30.27 15.09
C THR A 645 -65.47 -30.65 16.43
N GLY A 646 -64.76 -30.46 17.56
CA GLY A 646 -65.31 -30.66 18.91
C GLY A 646 -66.33 -29.59 19.34
N THR A 647 -66.26 -28.39 18.76
CA THR A 647 -67.19 -27.29 19.08
C THR A 647 -68.51 -27.41 18.30
N ILE A 648 -68.50 -28.07 17.14
CA ILE A 648 -69.69 -28.28 16.30
C ILE A 648 -70.61 -29.40 16.83
N THR A 649 -70.10 -30.35 17.61
CA THR A 649 -70.92 -31.45 18.17
C THR A 649 -71.63 -31.11 19.48
N ALA A 650 -71.14 -30.12 20.25
CA ALA A 650 -71.80 -29.69 21.49
C ALA A 650 -73.00 -28.74 21.26
N ALA A 651 -73.10 -28.10 20.09
CA ALA A 651 -74.17 -27.14 19.77
C ALA A 651 -75.44 -27.77 19.15
N ARG A 652 -75.51 -29.11 19.02
CA ARG A 652 -76.66 -29.83 18.43
C ARG A 652 -77.40 -30.77 19.40
N ALA A 653 -77.06 -30.78 20.69
CA ALA A 653 -77.69 -31.65 21.70
C ALA A 653 -78.53 -30.88 22.75
N SER A 654 -78.79 -29.59 22.54
CA SER A 654 -79.62 -28.76 23.43
C SER A 654 -80.57 -27.84 22.65
N SER A 655 -81.39 -28.45 21.81
CA SER A 655 -82.61 -27.88 21.22
C SER A 655 -83.72 -28.90 21.26
#